data_AF-A0A094FIL5-F1
#
_entry.id   AF-A0A094FIL5-F1
#
_cell.length_a   1.000
_cell.length_b   1.000
_cell.length_c   1.000
_cell.angle_alpha   90.00
_cell.angle_beta   90.00
_cell.angle_gamma   90.00
#
_symmetry.space_group_name_H-M   'P 1'
#
loop_
_entity.id
_entity.type
_entity.pdbx_description
1 polymer ?
#
loop_
_entity_poly.entity_id
_entity_poly.type
_entity_poly.pdbx_seq_one_letter_code
_entity_poly.pdbx_strand_id
1 'polypeptide(L)'
;MGFDLEGVIFITGAGGALGKAIVLASATHGIRRIAGLDINRDGLQETETELKKIYPDSTFLPIVADLTSEDEVLKAIHLTVSTFGRLDYAVNNAGIGQPLATTADTVLHDFDKVMAVNVKGVWLAEKFELQQMLKQDVVPSLSGQRGAIVNVSSVLGLLAMPHLGLYNSAKHAILGLTRTDAIDYAKLNIRVNAVCPGFIDTPLLLESARKALKTSIDKTAMGRLAKPEEVANCVMFLLSPLASYWEKRLVPLCEVSATEPQGTSYYWAQDLDGEPDTLWGLEGYSHAVGFFLGHPSSEIFQREMALVDKDKLLKNVQGLGSPDYDLHHYDLAGGWLTLKSDADKNSQTSHVAVHHFWSKDGQRDDIIERLIKFSEDVKSEQQTTPVRVQSCAVLKECVYKHGNLTTLWLRTKTREDYTNLMSSATWSTLQSGLQLKIDKTEIHQARAFNGHIDQPASFQGAPGAQSIWRGKKHEERYTQIALVLWDNLASSHTFFTSPAYGEFHTVLQPAMNGRLIDWQNHVLIGRSELDTLQRLKSTIINSGAIEVALTKVVEGGVAGYYERFRETVVPILENDEGCFGYFIDPLLENPQDQLLLINWASVDAHHEDFEKRPTFKACITALNDYYKVMSKAENLSALAGLPLEYVIGNGRLLVAVAVIVIVYGVSKILSIGHRDKRMPPGPPTLPILGNLHQIPITGMYKKFKEWGDKYGGVFSLKMGSGNLIVLMDRKAVHDLLDKKGAIYSERPVDTVASIVTGGDSFAFMNNTPLWRSERKVASHNLSPRMLDDKIQPIQEAEVSLLLQDLVKTPEDFYHHLQRQTASVANIVVWGHRGKTYEDFWGSCVYKAMDQYSEALEPGANPPVDQFPILKLMPEFMSPWKTRAKNSYKAMDDTWGEARRRVDERRSKGQKRNCIVDRILDGEKALDVPLSDHQLNHFLGVIVEGGADTTASSMLTSIMMLALNPEYQRKAQKQLDSVVGTDRSPAWSDFSQIPYINCIVKEGMRWHPVLPLGVPHRVNQDDYYNGMLIPKDSTVLIPIWAMHFTEKLGYKNPEKYDPDRFTDHPRLASELCSATNCFCLHHFGYGAGRRVCPGMHLAERTQWRITAKLLWAFDIEREIDVATGKPVEIDIDSYNEGISHCPKPFKVKFVSRSKKHRDVILREFQAAQTFLREYE
;
A
#
# COMPACT_ATOMS: atom_id res chain seq x y z
N MET A 1 -8.03 29.64 31.61
CA MET A 1 -9.50 29.78 31.58
C MET A 1 -10.07 28.39 31.81
N GLY A 2 -10.91 28.21 32.84
CA GLY A 2 -11.59 26.95 33.13
C GLY A 2 -12.66 26.64 32.08
N PHE A 3 -13.28 25.45 32.15
CA PHE A 3 -14.36 25.07 31.23
C PHE A 3 -15.74 25.53 31.74
N ASP A 4 -15.79 26.16 32.93
CA ASP A 4 -16.99 26.61 33.64
C ASP A 4 -18.11 25.54 33.70
N LEU A 5 -17.71 24.32 34.06
CA LEU A 5 -18.59 23.17 34.22
C LEU A 5 -19.41 23.29 35.50
N GLU A 6 -20.70 23.00 35.41
CA GLU A 6 -21.63 22.97 36.53
C GLU A 6 -22.23 21.56 36.67
N GLY A 7 -22.27 21.03 37.90
CA GLY A 7 -22.85 19.71 38.14
C GLY A 7 -22.33 19.03 39.39
N VAL A 8 -22.47 17.70 39.41
CA VAL A 8 -21.95 16.79 40.44
C VAL A 8 -21.08 15.73 39.76
N ILE A 9 -19.86 15.53 40.27
CA ILE A 9 -18.94 14.50 39.76
C ILE A 9 -18.68 13.40 40.79
N PHE A 10 -18.65 12.16 40.33
CA PHE A 10 -18.23 10.98 41.10
C PHE A 10 -16.90 10.45 40.55
N ILE A 11 -15.90 10.22 41.42
CA ILE A 11 -14.55 9.82 41.01
C ILE A 11 -14.09 8.62 41.82
N THR A 12 -13.75 7.51 41.15
CA THR A 12 -13.17 6.33 41.81
C THR A 12 -11.64 6.39 41.86
N GLY A 13 -11.04 5.81 42.92
CA GLY A 13 -9.60 5.92 43.16
C GLY A 13 -9.17 7.34 43.53
N ALA A 14 -10.07 8.12 44.16
CA ALA A 14 -9.86 9.54 44.45
C ALA A 14 -8.75 9.81 45.47
N GLY A 15 -8.36 8.81 46.27
CA GLY A 15 -7.23 8.90 47.20
C GLY A 15 -5.87 8.63 46.55
N GLY A 16 -5.84 8.14 45.31
CA GLY A 16 -4.62 7.95 44.52
C GLY A 16 -4.13 9.21 43.81
N ALA A 17 -2.87 9.24 43.35
CA ALA A 17 -2.26 10.45 42.76
C ALA A 17 -3.02 11.00 41.54
N LEU A 18 -3.47 10.13 40.62
CA LEU A 18 -4.27 10.57 39.47
C LEU A 18 -5.69 10.98 39.87
N GLY A 19 -6.34 10.24 40.79
CA GLY A 19 -7.67 10.59 41.29
C GLY A 19 -7.70 11.95 42.00
N LYS A 20 -6.70 12.21 42.86
CA LYS A 20 -6.48 13.51 43.50
C LYS A 20 -6.32 14.64 42.47
N ALA A 21 -5.53 14.42 41.42
CA ALA A 21 -5.37 15.41 40.34
C ALA A 21 -6.70 15.65 39.59
N ILE A 22 -7.53 14.63 39.37
CA ILE A 22 -8.85 14.76 38.77
C ILE A 22 -9.82 15.54 39.68
N VAL A 23 -9.78 15.33 41.01
CA VAL A 23 -10.56 16.11 41.99
C VAL A 23 -10.20 17.60 41.91
N LEU A 24 -8.90 17.93 41.91
CA LEU A 24 -8.44 19.31 41.82
C LEU A 24 -8.75 19.95 40.46
N ALA A 25 -8.61 19.19 39.37
CA ALA A 25 -8.97 19.65 38.02
C ALA A 25 -10.49 19.91 37.91
N SER A 26 -11.33 19.07 38.50
CA SER A 26 -12.78 19.26 38.53
C SER A 26 -13.17 20.60 39.14
N ALA A 27 -12.57 20.93 40.29
CA ALA A 27 -12.76 22.24 40.92
C ALA A 27 -12.16 23.39 40.10
N THR A 28 -10.98 23.19 39.51
CA THR A 28 -10.36 24.18 38.60
C THR A 28 -11.28 24.52 37.42
N HIS A 29 -12.03 23.54 36.92
CA HIS A 29 -12.92 23.69 35.77
C HIS A 29 -14.39 23.99 36.13
N GLY A 30 -14.70 24.29 37.40
CA GLY A 30 -16.01 24.82 37.82
C GLY A 30 -16.86 23.89 38.68
N ILE A 31 -16.55 22.59 38.74
CA ILE A 31 -17.37 21.63 39.49
C ILE A 31 -17.09 21.76 40.98
N ARG A 32 -18.07 22.24 41.76
CA ARG A 32 -17.95 22.45 43.22
C ARG A 32 -18.51 21.33 44.09
N ARG A 33 -19.24 20.37 43.51
CA ARG A 33 -19.84 19.23 44.23
C ARG A 33 -19.18 17.94 43.77
N ILE A 34 -18.34 17.36 44.62
CA ILE A 34 -17.44 16.26 44.24
C ILE A 34 -17.61 15.11 45.25
N ALA A 35 -17.88 13.91 44.76
CA ALA A 35 -17.83 12.67 45.53
C ALA A 35 -16.60 11.85 45.13
N GLY A 36 -15.79 11.46 46.12
CA GLY A 36 -14.58 10.67 45.91
C GLY A 36 -14.68 9.32 46.59
N LEU A 37 -14.57 8.23 45.82
CA LEU A 37 -14.55 6.86 46.32
C LEU A 37 -13.11 6.32 46.30
N ASP A 38 -12.67 5.78 47.43
CA ASP A 38 -11.43 4.99 47.53
C ASP A 38 -11.51 4.02 48.72
N ILE A 39 -10.73 2.93 48.68
CA ILE A 39 -10.55 2.08 49.87
C ILE A 39 -9.60 2.74 50.88
N ASN A 40 -8.71 3.63 50.40
CA ASN A 40 -7.75 4.36 51.22
C ASN A 40 -8.39 5.61 51.86
N ARG A 41 -8.83 5.47 53.13
CA ARG A 41 -9.37 6.56 53.94
C ARG A 41 -8.42 7.75 54.06
N ASP A 42 -7.13 7.50 54.29
CA ASP A 42 -6.15 8.56 54.52
C ASP A 42 -5.92 9.36 53.23
N GLY A 43 -5.85 8.66 52.09
CA GLY A 43 -5.73 9.30 50.77
C GLY A 43 -6.94 10.19 50.43
N LEU A 44 -8.16 9.79 50.83
CA LEU A 44 -9.35 10.64 50.71
C LEU A 44 -9.27 11.87 51.60
N GLN A 45 -8.79 11.74 52.84
CA GLN A 45 -8.67 12.85 53.77
C GLN A 45 -7.59 13.86 53.32
N GLU A 46 -6.49 13.38 52.75
CA GLU A 46 -5.49 14.24 52.11
C GLU A 46 -6.07 15.02 50.93
N THR A 47 -6.82 14.32 50.07
CA THR A 47 -7.47 14.91 48.90
C THR A 47 -8.48 15.98 49.30
N GLU A 48 -9.27 15.74 50.36
CA GLU A 48 -10.18 16.73 50.93
C GLU A 48 -9.44 17.96 51.47
N THR A 49 -8.35 17.74 52.20
CA THR A 49 -7.55 18.82 52.81
C THR A 49 -6.94 19.71 51.72
N GLU A 50 -6.39 19.11 50.67
CA GLU A 50 -5.79 19.84 49.56
C GLU A 50 -6.85 20.59 48.72
N LEU A 51 -7.98 19.95 48.45
CA LEU A 51 -9.10 20.60 47.77
C LEU A 51 -9.61 21.81 48.57
N LYS A 52 -9.89 21.67 49.87
CA LYS A 52 -10.38 22.79 50.71
C LYS A 52 -9.37 23.92 50.85
N LYS A 53 -8.07 23.61 50.76
CA LYS A 53 -7.00 24.61 50.78
C LYS A 53 -7.00 25.47 49.51
N ILE A 54 -7.25 24.88 48.35
CA ILE A 54 -7.18 25.57 47.05
C ILE A 54 -8.54 26.17 46.67
N TYR A 55 -9.63 25.46 46.95
CA TYR A 55 -11.01 25.79 46.61
C TYR A 55 -11.94 25.64 47.84
N PRO A 56 -11.93 26.61 48.78
CA PRO A 56 -12.70 26.54 50.03
C PRO A 56 -14.22 26.46 49.84
N ASP A 57 -14.71 26.87 48.67
CA ASP A 57 -16.11 26.84 48.25
C ASP A 57 -16.57 25.47 47.70
N SER A 58 -15.64 24.52 47.52
CA SER A 58 -15.96 23.17 47.06
C SER A 58 -16.43 22.27 48.20
N THR A 59 -17.47 21.47 47.95
CA THR A 59 -17.96 20.43 48.85
C THR A 59 -17.47 19.06 48.37
N PHE A 60 -16.72 18.38 49.23
CA PHE A 60 -16.21 17.03 48.97
C PHE A 60 -16.89 16.00 49.86
N LEU A 61 -17.40 14.93 49.26
CA LEU A 61 -17.98 13.79 49.94
C LEU A 61 -17.00 12.60 49.85
N PRO A 62 -16.19 12.32 50.90
CA PRO A 62 -15.32 11.16 50.93
C PRO A 62 -16.12 9.88 51.21
N ILE A 63 -15.98 8.87 50.35
CA ILE A 63 -16.66 7.58 50.45
C ILE A 63 -15.63 6.47 50.54
N VAL A 64 -15.54 5.80 51.69
CA VAL A 64 -14.69 4.63 51.87
C VAL A 64 -15.47 3.38 51.47
N ALA A 65 -15.10 2.77 50.35
CA ALA A 65 -15.78 1.59 49.80
C ALA A 65 -14.86 0.72 48.93
N ASP A 66 -15.13 -0.59 48.91
CA ASP A 66 -14.47 -1.55 48.02
C ASP A 66 -15.23 -1.70 46.69
N LEU A 67 -14.58 -1.33 45.58
CA LEU A 67 -15.18 -1.42 44.24
C LEU A 67 -15.47 -2.86 43.79
N THR A 68 -14.89 -3.87 44.44
CA THR A 68 -15.19 -5.27 44.12
C THR A 68 -16.54 -5.74 44.67
N SER A 69 -17.15 -4.95 45.57
CA SER A 69 -18.42 -5.20 46.26
C SER A 69 -19.57 -4.41 45.62
N GLU A 70 -20.50 -5.13 44.97
CA GLU A 70 -21.67 -4.50 44.31
C GLU A 70 -22.53 -3.67 45.28
N ASP A 71 -22.75 -4.17 46.50
CA ASP A 71 -23.54 -3.48 47.52
C ASP A 71 -22.90 -2.17 47.97
N GLU A 72 -21.57 -2.12 48.07
CA GLU A 72 -20.85 -0.91 48.48
C GLU A 72 -20.84 0.13 47.38
N VAL A 73 -20.64 -0.28 46.12
CA VAL A 73 -20.71 0.63 44.95
C VAL A 73 -22.11 1.22 44.81
N LEU A 74 -23.16 0.40 44.94
CA LEU A 74 -24.55 0.88 44.91
C LEU A 74 -24.82 1.91 46.03
N LYS A 75 -24.39 1.62 47.26
CA LYS A 75 -24.52 2.54 48.40
C LYS A 75 -23.76 3.85 48.15
N ALA A 76 -22.59 3.80 47.52
CA ALA A 76 -21.79 4.99 47.20
C ALA A 76 -22.49 5.92 46.20
N ILE A 77 -23.06 5.36 45.13
CA ILE A 77 -23.84 6.14 44.15
C ILE A 77 -25.10 6.71 44.80
N HIS A 78 -25.83 5.92 45.60
CA HIS A 78 -27.00 6.40 46.34
C HIS A 78 -26.65 7.52 47.32
N LEU A 79 -25.54 7.40 48.06
CA LEU A 79 -25.08 8.43 48.99
C LEU A 79 -24.71 9.73 48.26
N THR A 80 -24.09 9.62 47.09
CA THR A 80 -23.76 10.77 46.22
C THR A 80 -25.02 11.50 45.80
N VAL A 81 -26.02 10.76 45.30
CA VAL A 81 -27.31 11.31 44.85
C VAL A 81 -28.12 11.88 46.01
N SER A 82 -28.17 11.22 47.18
CA SER A 82 -28.90 11.73 48.34
C SER A 82 -28.27 13.00 48.91
N THR A 83 -26.96 13.16 48.75
CA THR A 83 -26.22 14.34 49.25
C THR A 83 -26.30 15.52 48.29
N PHE A 84 -26.13 15.28 46.98
CA PHE A 84 -26.01 16.35 45.98
C PHE A 84 -27.21 16.49 45.04
N GLY A 85 -28.18 15.57 45.13
CA GLY A 85 -29.42 15.55 44.36
C GLY A 85 -29.33 14.95 42.96
N ARG A 86 -28.12 14.78 42.42
CA ARG A 86 -27.87 14.33 41.04
C ARG A 86 -26.45 13.78 40.87
N LEU A 87 -26.18 13.20 39.70
CA LEU A 87 -24.88 12.72 39.24
C LEU A 87 -24.73 13.06 37.75
N ASP A 88 -23.90 14.05 37.43
CA ASP A 88 -23.75 14.58 36.07
C ASP A 88 -22.51 14.06 35.37
N TYR A 89 -21.46 13.81 36.13
CA TYR A 89 -20.16 13.39 35.64
C TYR A 89 -19.66 12.20 36.43
N ALA A 90 -19.00 11.26 35.77
CA ALA A 90 -18.31 10.17 36.46
C ALA A 90 -16.93 9.89 35.87
N VAL A 91 -15.97 9.53 36.73
CA VAL A 91 -14.62 9.12 36.32
C VAL A 91 -14.24 7.82 37.00
N ASN A 92 -14.17 6.76 36.21
CA ASN A 92 -13.78 5.43 36.67
C ASN A 92 -12.27 5.26 36.54
N ASN A 93 -11.55 5.71 37.57
CA ASN A 93 -10.09 5.79 37.58
C ASN A 93 -9.39 4.69 38.40
N ALA A 94 -10.08 4.06 39.35
CA ALA A 94 -9.46 3.06 40.20
C ALA A 94 -8.83 1.90 39.41
N GLY A 95 -7.62 1.50 39.81
CA GLY A 95 -6.95 0.34 39.24
C GLY A 95 -5.65 -0.01 39.96
N ILE A 96 -5.26 -1.27 39.87
CA ILE A 96 -4.05 -1.83 40.45
C ILE A 96 -3.16 -2.45 39.37
N GLY A 97 -1.85 -2.47 39.64
CA GLY A 97 -0.87 -3.20 38.85
C GLY A 97 -0.72 -4.65 39.30
N GLN A 98 0.15 -5.39 38.62
CA GLN A 98 0.63 -6.72 39.00
C GLN A 98 2.16 -6.72 39.11
N PRO A 99 2.76 -7.72 39.79
CA PRO A 99 4.16 -8.04 39.60
C PRO A 99 4.47 -8.41 38.13
N LEU A 100 5.70 -8.14 37.68
CA LEU A 100 6.17 -8.55 36.36
C LEU A 100 6.36 -10.07 36.33
N ALA A 101 5.55 -10.77 35.54
CA ALA A 101 5.58 -12.23 35.42
C ALA A 101 5.12 -12.67 34.03
N THR A 102 5.65 -13.80 33.52
CA THR A 102 5.06 -14.45 32.34
C THR A 102 3.72 -15.07 32.70
N THR A 103 2.92 -15.44 31.70
CA THR A 103 1.64 -16.13 31.95
C THR A 103 1.82 -17.42 32.76
N ALA A 104 2.89 -18.17 32.51
CA ALA A 104 3.19 -19.41 33.24
C ALA A 104 3.57 -19.17 34.71
N ASP A 105 4.14 -18.00 35.02
CA ASP A 105 4.61 -17.65 36.36
C ASP A 105 3.58 -16.82 37.16
N THR A 106 2.44 -16.50 36.55
CA THR A 106 1.39 -15.70 37.18
C THR A 106 0.50 -16.59 38.05
N VAL A 107 0.21 -16.16 39.27
CA VAL A 107 -0.67 -16.92 40.19
C VAL A 107 -2.13 -16.49 40.06
N LEU A 108 -3.04 -17.44 40.26
CA LEU A 108 -4.49 -17.22 40.15
C LEU A 108 -5.00 -16.07 41.05
N HIS A 109 -4.44 -15.94 42.25
CA HIS A 109 -4.76 -14.85 43.16
C HIS A 109 -4.56 -13.46 42.52
N ASP A 110 -3.48 -13.27 41.76
CA ASP A 110 -3.19 -11.99 41.12
C ASP A 110 -4.11 -11.75 39.91
N PHE A 111 -4.48 -12.82 39.19
CA PHE A 111 -5.50 -12.77 38.14
C PHE A 111 -6.84 -12.29 38.70
N ASP A 112 -7.34 -12.97 39.74
CA ASP A 112 -8.64 -12.68 40.35
C ASP A 112 -8.66 -11.25 40.90
N LYS A 113 -7.59 -10.84 41.58
CA LYS A 113 -7.49 -9.50 42.16
C LYS A 113 -7.45 -8.40 41.10
N VAL A 114 -6.63 -8.55 40.05
CA VAL A 114 -6.54 -7.56 38.97
C VAL A 114 -7.85 -7.45 38.20
N MET A 115 -8.50 -8.57 37.87
CA MET A 115 -9.79 -8.55 37.16
C MET A 115 -10.93 -8.02 38.03
N ALA A 116 -10.96 -8.38 39.32
CA ALA A 116 -11.97 -7.88 40.26
C ALA A 116 -11.92 -6.35 40.42
N VAL A 117 -10.73 -5.77 40.51
CA VAL A 117 -10.59 -4.31 40.67
C VAL A 117 -10.66 -3.59 39.33
N ASN A 118 -9.83 -3.97 38.35
CA ASN A 118 -9.65 -3.19 37.12
C ASN A 118 -10.76 -3.38 36.10
N VAL A 119 -11.55 -4.45 36.17
CA VAL A 119 -12.63 -4.73 35.21
C VAL A 119 -13.98 -4.74 35.91
N LYS A 120 -14.18 -5.65 36.87
CA LYS A 120 -15.46 -5.76 37.60
C LYS A 120 -15.77 -4.47 38.37
N GLY A 121 -14.78 -3.86 39.02
CA GLY A 121 -14.97 -2.61 39.77
C GLY A 121 -15.41 -1.44 38.90
N VAL A 122 -14.79 -1.26 37.73
CA VAL A 122 -15.20 -0.22 36.76
C VAL A 122 -16.60 -0.51 36.23
N TRP A 123 -16.88 -1.76 35.86
CA TRP A 123 -18.20 -2.17 35.39
C TRP A 123 -19.31 -1.93 36.42
N LEU A 124 -19.06 -2.22 37.69
CA LEU A 124 -20.02 -1.97 38.76
C LEU A 124 -20.30 -0.47 38.95
N ALA A 125 -19.26 0.36 38.92
CA ALA A 125 -19.42 1.81 39.04
C ALA A 125 -20.24 2.35 37.87
N GLU A 126 -19.81 2.06 36.64
CA GLU A 126 -20.47 2.49 35.41
C GLU A 126 -21.93 2.02 35.32
N LYS A 127 -22.22 0.76 35.68
CA LYS A 127 -23.59 0.22 35.78
C LYS A 127 -24.51 1.12 36.60
N PHE A 128 -24.10 1.49 37.82
CA PHE A 128 -24.94 2.28 38.72
C PHE A 128 -24.96 3.77 38.38
N GLU A 129 -23.86 4.30 37.83
CA GLU A 129 -23.78 5.66 37.28
C GLU A 129 -24.80 5.84 36.14
N LEU A 130 -24.80 4.92 35.17
CA LEU A 130 -25.72 4.92 34.04
C LEU A 130 -27.18 4.77 34.49
N GLN A 131 -27.48 3.83 35.39
CA GLN A 131 -28.82 3.67 35.96
C GLN A 131 -29.33 4.94 36.65
N GLN A 132 -28.44 5.71 37.28
CA GLN A 132 -28.79 6.98 37.88
C GLN A 132 -28.99 8.09 36.85
N MET A 133 -28.06 8.26 35.90
CA MET A 133 -28.14 9.28 34.86
C MET A 133 -29.41 9.13 34.00
N LEU A 134 -29.88 7.90 33.76
CA LEU A 134 -31.13 7.65 33.05
C LEU A 134 -32.39 8.16 33.77
N LYS A 135 -32.34 8.30 35.10
CA LYS A 135 -33.45 8.82 35.92
C LYS A 135 -33.47 10.35 35.98
N GLN A 136 -32.44 11.03 35.47
CA GLN A 136 -32.26 12.47 35.58
C GLN A 136 -32.67 13.19 34.30
N ASP A 137 -33.26 14.37 34.43
CA ASP A 137 -33.54 15.25 33.30
C ASP A 137 -32.27 15.80 32.66
N VAL A 138 -32.38 16.10 31.37
CA VAL A 138 -31.35 16.72 30.56
C VAL A 138 -31.01 18.12 31.08
N VAL A 139 -29.72 18.46 31.16
CA VAL A 139 -29.26 19.77 31.61
C VAL A 139 -28.78 20.63 30.43
N PRO A 140 -29.30 21.87 30.27
CA PRO A 140 -28.83 22.79 29.24
C PRO A 140 -27.34 23.13 29.35
N SER A 141 -26.79 23.29 30.57
CA SER A 141 -25.36 23.57 30.78
C SER A 141 -24.44 22.43 30.33
N LEU A 142 -24.97 21.22 30.15
CA LEU A 142 -24.26 20.07 29.57
C LEU A 142 -24.51 19.90 28.07
N SER A 143 -24.92 20.96 27.37
CA SER A 143 -25.31 20.89 25.95
C SER A 143 -26.42 19.87 25.66
N GLY A 144 -27.36 19.72 26.59
CA GLY A 144 -28.48 18.81 26.41
C GLY A 144 -28.20 17.36 26.83
N GLN A 145 -27.22 17.14 27.71
CA GLN A 145 -26.88 15.80 28.22
C GLN A 145 -27.47 15.51 29.61
N ARG A 146 -27.75 14.22 29.86
CA ARG A 146 -28.11 13.66 31.16
C ARG A 146 -26.88 13.34 32.02
N GLY A 147 -25.74 13.05 31.38
CA GLY A 147 -24.46 12.91 32.05
C GLY A 147 -23.29 12.53 31.12
N ALA A 148 -22.08 12.51 31.67
CA ALA A 148 -20.86 12.10 30.97
C ALA A 148 -19.92 11.27 31.86
N ILE A 149 -19.41 10.16 31.34
CA ILE A 149 -18.54 9.20 32.01
C ILE A 149 -17.20 9.12 31.28
N VAL A 150 -16.10 9.06 32.04
CA VAL A 150 -14.76 8.78 31.53
C VAL A 150 -14.12 7.60 32.27
N ASN A 151 -13.84 6.53 31.54
CA ASN A 151 -13.14 5.34 32.05
C ASN A 151 -11.61 5.47 31.82
N VAL A 152 -10.79 5.24 32.86
CA VAL A 152 -9.32 5.34 32.74
C VAL A 152 -8.70 3.98 32.42
N SER A 153 -8.29 3.80 31.17
CA SER A 153 -7.54 2.64 30.70
C SER A 153 -6.02 2.87 30.86
N SER A 154 -5.23 2.51 29.85
CA SER A 154 -3.78 2.69 29.75
C SER A 154 -3.38 2.64 28.28
N VAL A 155 -2.20 3.16 27.93
CA VAL A 155 -1.56 2.85 26.64
C VAL A 155 -1.41 1.34 26.43
N LEU A 156 -1.31 0.56 27.53
CA LEU A 156 -1.30 -0.90 27.51
C LEU A 156 -2.68 -1.55 27.31
N GLY A 157 -3.74 -0.74 27.18
CA GLY A 157 -5.02 -1.16 26.60
C GLY A 157 -5.03 -1.12 25.08
N LEU A 158 -4.01 -0.52 24.45
CA LEU A 158 -3.83 -0.40 23.00
C LEU A 158 -2.59 -1.14 22.49
N LEU A 159 -1.59 -1.32 23.36
CA LEU A 159 -0.32 -1.97 23.10
C LEU A 159 -0.07 -3.08 24.12
N ALA A 160 0.85 -4.00 23.82
CA ALA A 160 1.27 -5.02 24.76
C ALA A 160 2.73 -4.81 25.20
N MET A 161 2.98 -4.97 26.50
CA MET A 161 4.33 -5.02 27.07
C MET A 161 4.60 -6.42 27.66
N PRO A 162 5.79 -7.01 27.45
CA PRO A 162 6.15 -8.30 28.04
C PRO A 162 6.04 -8.28 29.57
N HIS A 163 5.71 -9.44 30.15
CA HIS A 163 5.58 -9.65 31.60
C HIS A 163 4.44 -8.88 32.31
N LEU A 164 3.53 -8.25 31.56
CA LEU A 164 2.35 -7.53 32.08
C LEU A 164 1.01 -8.12 31.56
N GLY A 165 0.96 -9.44 31.37
CA GLY A 165 -0.17 -10.13 30.71
C GLY A 165 -1.56 -9.81 31.28
N LEU A 166 -1.74 -9.84 32.61
CA LEU A 166 -3.06 -9.58 33.22
C LEU A 166 -3.43 -8.10 33.14
N TYR A 167 -2.47 -7.22 33.42
CA TYR A 167 -2.70 -5.77 33.34
C TYR A 167 -3.07 -5.34 31.91
N ASN A 168 -2.34 -5.83 30.90
CA ASN A 168 -2.68 -5.61 29.49
C ASN A 168 -4.11 -6.08 29.21
N SER A 169 -4.45 -7.30 29.62
CA SER A 169 -5.78 -7.91 29.40
C SER A 169 -6.89 -7.09 30.05
N ALA A 170 -6.72 -6.69 31.31
CA ALA A 170 -7.69 -5.87 32.03
C ALA A 170 -7.89 -4.48 31.38
N LYS A 171 -6.81 -3.84 30.90
CA LYS A 171 -6.91 -2.53 30.25
C LYS A 171 -7.53 -2.59 28.85
N HIS A 172 -7.36 -3.69 28.13
CA HIS A 172 -8.11 -3.96 26.89
C HIS A 172 -9.61 -4.17 27.18
N ALA A 173 -9.95 -4.89 28.25
CA ALA A 173 -11.35 -5.11 28.65
C ALA A 173 -12.10 -3.79 28.93
N ILE A 174 -11.44 -2.81 29.57
CA ILE A 174 -12.03 -1.48 29.79
C ILE A 174 -12.38 -0.77 28.49
N LEU A 175 -11.55 -0.90 27.44
CA LEU A 175 -11.87 -0.29 26.15
C LEU A 175 -13.06 -0.97 25.47
N GLY A 176 -13.19 -2.29 25.59
CA GLY A 176 -14.37 -3.03 25.11
C GLY A 176 -15.65 -2.57 25.80
N LEU A 177 -15.62 -2.44 27.13
CA LEU A 177 -16.75 -1.94 27.93
C LEU A 177 -17.14 -0.51 27.51
N THR A 178 -16.17 0.41 27.54
CA THR A 178 -16.39 1.83 27.20
C THR A 178 -17.01 1.98 25.81
N ARG A 179 -16.51 1.24 24.81
CA ARG A 179 -17.00 1.33 23.42
C ARG A 179 -18.46 0.91 23.31
N THR A 180 -18.84 -0.14 24.05
CA THR A 180 -20.21 -0.64 24.07
C THR A 180 -21.14 0.39 24.72
N ASP A 181 -20.79 0.87 25.90
CA ASP A 181 -21.63 1.82 26.65
C ASP A 181 -21.70 3.20 25.97
N ALA A 182 -20.64 3.63 25.29
CA ALA A 182 -20.67 4.85 24.48
C ALA A 182 -21.74 4.80 23.39
N ILE A 183 -21.97 3.63 22.79
CA ILE A 183 -22.97 3.43 21.74
C ILE A 183 -24.37 3.31 22.34
N ASP A 184 -24.51 2.49 23.39
CA ASP A 184 -25.81 2.17 23.98
C ASP A 184 -26.47 3.39 24.62
N TYR A 185 -25.67 4.28 25.23
CA TYR A 185 -26.20 5.39 26.03
C TYR A 185 -26.14 6.77 25.36
N ALA A 186 -25.45 6.92 24.22
CA ALA A 186 -25.40 8.19 23.47
C ALA A 186 -26.81 8.72 23.11
N LYS A 187 -27.68 7.87 22.58
CA LYS A 187 -29.08 8.25 22.24
C LYS A 187 -29.93 8.59 23.46
N LEU A 188 -29.49 8.17 24.64
CA LEU A 188 -30.11 8.49 25.91
C LEU A 188 -29.53 9.80 26.50
N ASN A 189 -28.75 10.54 25.69
CA ASN A 189 -28.05 11.77 26.04
C ASN A 189 -27.02 11.58 27.15
N ILE A 190 -26.40 10.41 27.24
CA ILE A 190 -25.28 10.15 28.17
C ILE A 190 -24.04 9.81 27.35
N ARG A 191 -22.92 10.48 27.64
CA ARG A 191 -21.65 10.22 26.95
C ARG A 191 -20.76 9.32 27.76
N VAL A 192 -20.09 8.38 27.11
CA VAL A 192 -19.07 7.53 27.73
C VAL A 192 -17.80 7.60 26.88
N ASN A 193 -16.65 7.84 27.51
CA ASN A 193 -15.34 7.92 26.84
C ASN A 193 -14.27 7.20 27.65
N ALA A 194 -13.13 6.90 27.02
CA ALA A 194 -11.95 6.41 27.73
C ALA A 194 -10.72 7.30 27.49
N VAL A 195 -9.85 7.35 28.49
CA VAL A 195 -8.49 7.90 28.35
C VAL A 195 -7.47 6.77 28.51
N CYS A 196 -6.42 6.78 27.68
CA CYS A 196 -5.34 5.79 27.68
C CYS A 196 -3.99 6.44 28.01
N PRO A 197 -3.70 6.75 29.29
CA PRO A 197 -2.44 7.41 29.63
C PRO A 197 -1.22 6.52 29.33
N GLY A 198 -0.14 7.15 28.90
CA GLY A 198 1.20 6.56 28.88
C GLY A 198 1.78 6.43 30.30
N PHE A 199 3.10 6.38 30.44
CA PHE A 199 3.74 6.35 31.75
C PHE A 199 3.50 7.69 32.49
N ILE A 200 2.77 7.64 33.60
CA ILE A 200 2.48 8.78 34.47
C ILE A 200 3.44 8.78 35.66
N ASP A 201 3.92 9.96 36.05
CA ASP A 201 4.66 10.17 37.29
C ASP A 201 3.71 10.02 38.49
N THR A 202 3.54 8.78 38.96
CA THR A 202 2.72 8.45 40.12
C THR A 202 3.54 7.66 41.15
N PRO A 203 3.17 7.70 42.44
CA PRO A 203 3.78 6.88 43.49
C PRO A 203 3.67 5.36 43.24
N LEU A 204 2.80 4.93 42.31
CA LEU A 204 2.62 3.53 41.89
C LEU A 204 3.83 2.98 41.13
N LEU A 205 4.68 3.85 40.58
CA LEU A 205 5.89 3.47 39.86
C LEU A 205 7.05 3.38 40.86
N LEU A 206 7.27 2.18 41.43
CA LEU A 206 8.41 1.89 42.31
C LEU A 206 9.72 2.38 41.68
N GLU A 207 10.68 2.86 42.48
CA GLU A 207 11.95 3.40 41.97
C GLU A 207 12.73 2.37 41.12
N SER A 208 12.57 1.08 41.44
CA SER A 208 13.04 -0.05 40.63
C SER A 208 12.39 -0.13 39.25
N ALA A 209 11.07 0.10 39.16
CA ALA A 209 10.34 0.18 37.89
C ALA A 209 10.70 1.44 37.10
N ARG A 210 10.93 2.58 37.78
CA ARG A 210 11.42 3.82 37.14
C ARG A 210 12.79 3.61 36.49
N LYS A 211 13.68 2.86 37.16
CA LYS A 211 15.01 2.51 36.63
C LYS A 211 14.93 1.51 35.47
N ALA A 212 14.06 0.51 35.55
CA ALA A 212 13.84 -0.47 34.48
C ALA A 212 13.17 0.13 33.24
N LEU A 213 12.30 1.13 33.43
CA LEU A 213 11.55 1.77 32.34
C LEU A 213 12.24 3.03 31.77
N LYS A 214 13.44 3.40 32.28
CA LYS A 214 14.15 4.63 31.86
C LYS A 214 14.29 4.74 30.34
N THR A 215 14.70 3.66 29.68
CA THR A 215 14.84 3.62 28.22
C THR A 215 13.52 3.78 27.47
N SER A 216 12.39 3.34 28.05
CA SER A 216 11.05 3.55 27.49
C SER A 216 10.55 4.98 27.75
N ILE A 217 10.91 5.59 28.89
CA ILE A 217 10.60 6.99 29.21
C ILE A 217 11.36 7.94 28.26
N ASP A 218 12.64 7.69 28.02
CA ASP A 218 13.49 8.48 27.10
C ASP A 218 12.99 8.38 25.64
N LYS A 219 12.30 7.28 25.30
CA LYS A 219 11.67 7.05 23.99
C LYS A 219 10.27 7.64 23.84
N THR A 220 9.66 8.14 24.93
CA THR A 220 8.42 8.92 24.78
C THR A 220 8.72 10.18 23.99
N ALA A 221 7.77 10.68 23.19
CA ALA A 221 7.98 11.85 22.35
C ALA A 221 8.46 13.10 23.11
N MET A 222 8.12 13.20 24.40
CA MET A 222 8.52 14.30 25.28
C MET A 222 9.75 13.98 26.16
N GLY A 223 10.28 12.75 26.10
CA GLY A 223 11.43 12.30 26.89
C GLY A 223 11.21 12.34 28.42
N ARG A 224 9.95 12.31 28.88
CA ARG A 224 9.59 12.38 30.30
C ARG A 224 8.26 11.68 30.59
N LEU A 225 8.03 11.38 31.87
CA LEU A 225 6.73 10.93 32.36
C LEU A 225 5.68 12.06 32.22
N ALA A 226 4.44 11.68 31.93
CA ALA A 226 3.30 12.58 32.00
C ALA A 226 3.02 12.93 33.46
N LYS A 227 2.67 14.18 33.75
CA LYS A 227 2.22 14.56 35.09
C LYS A 227 0.74 14.19 35.27
N PRO A 228 0.29 13.80 36.48
CA PRO A 228 -1.11 13.50 36.73
C PRO A 228 -2.09 14.60 36.28
N GLU A 229 -1.69 15.87 36.39
CA GLU A 229 -2.52 17.02 35.98
C GLU A 229 -2.74 17.09 34.46
N GLU A 230 -1.76 16.62 33.67
CA GLU A 230 -1.88 16.58 32.20
C GLU A 230 -2.96 15.57 31.78
N VAL A 231 -3.07 14.45 32.49
CA VAL A 231 -4.12 13.45 32.27
C VAL A 231 -5.47 13.95 32.80
N ALA A 232 -5.49 14.58 33.97
CA ALA A 232 -6.70 15.16 34.56
C ALA A 232 -7.34 16.22 33.65
N ASN A 233 -6.54 17.07 32.99
CA ASN A 233 -7.06 18.06 32.04
C ASN A 233 -7.71 17.41 30.81
N CYS A 234 -7.17 16.28 30.34
CA CYS A 234 -7.76 15.51 29.24
C CYS A 234 -9.11 14.89 29.67
N VAL A 235 -9.18 14.33 30.88
CA VAL A 235 -10.43 13.84 31.48
C VAL A 235 -11.47 14.96 31.54
N MET A 236 -11.09 16.16 31.99
CA MET A 236 -12.03 17.28 32.08
C MET A 236 -12.50 17.78 30.72
N PHE A 237 -11.64 17.78 29.70
CA PHE A 237 -12.04 18.07 28.33
C PHE A 237 -13.10 17.07 27.85
N LEU A 238 -12.87 15.76 28.06
CA LEU A 238 -13.81 14.72 27.67
C LEU A 238 -15.15 14.81 28.44
N LEU A 239 -15.15 15.26 29.70
CA LEU A 239 -16.39 15.53 30.42
C LEU A 239 -17.11 16.80 29.96
N SER A 240 -16.38 17.76 29.38
CA SER A 240 -16.96 19.05 28.98
C SER A 240 -17.85 18.98 27.73
N PRO A 241 -18.72 19.98 27.54
CA PRO A 241 -19.42 20.22 26.27
C PRO A 241 -18.54 20.37 25.03
N LEU A 242 -17.25 20.69 25.18
CA LEU A 242 -16.33 20.78 24.04
C LEU A 242 -16.11 19.40 23.38
N ALA A 243 -16.36 18.33 24.13
CA ALA A 243 -16.39 16.96 23.63
C ALA A 243 -17.80 16.50 23.19
N SER A 244 -18.79 17.39 23.10
CA SER A 244 -20.17 17.05 22.70
C SER A 244 -20.28 16.45 21.30
N TYR A 245 -19.45 16.90 20.35
CA TYR A 245 -19.40 16.32 19.00
C TYR A 245 -18.53 15.07 18.92
N TRP A 246 -17.68 14.83 19.94
CA TRP A 246 -16.83 13.64 20.02
C TRP A 246 -17.67 12.39 20.33
N GLU A 247 -18.86 12.55 20.94
CA GLU A 247 -19.94 11.54 21.07
C GLU A 247 -20.27 10.87 19.73
N LYS A 248 -20.16 11.60 18.61
CA LYS A 248 -20.47 11.11 17.26
C LYS A 248 -19.23 10.82 16.40
N ARG A 249 -18.02 11.14 16.88
CA ARG A 249 -16.77 11.12 16.08
C ARG A 249 -15.60 10.31 16.68
N LEU A 250 -15.70 9.78 17.89
CA LEU A 250 -14.59 9.01 18.49
C LEU A 250 -14.58 7.52 18.18
N VAL A 251 -15.69 6.96 17.71
CA VAL A 251 -15.71 5.57 17.25
C VAL A 251 -15.02 5.42 15.86
N PRO A 252 -15.17 6.35 14.90
CA PRO A 252 -14.53 6.20 13.58
C PRO A 252 -13.05 6.56 13.53
N LEU A 253 -12.49 7.36 14.46
CA LEU A 253 -11.08 7.78 14.41
C LEU A 253 -10.08 6.70 14.86
N CYS A 254 -10.57 5.59 15.42
CA CYS A 254 -9.76 4.42 15.76
C CYS A 254 -10.03 3.19 14.86
N GLU A 255 -10.92 3.27 13.88
CA GLU A 255 -11.25 2.17 12.96
C GLU A 255 -11.13 2.52 11.46
N VAL A 256 -10.57 3.69 11.12
CA VAL A 256 -10.02 3.91 9.76
C VAL A 256 -8.69 3.14 9.56
N SER A 257 -8.22 2.40 10.58
CA SER A 257 -7.04 1.55 10.50
C SER A 257 -7.36 0.10 10.87
N ALA A 258 -7.77 -0.69 9.87
CA ALA A 258 -7.50 -2.13 9.76
C ALA A 258 -8.36 -3.18 10.50
N THR A 259 -9.44 -2.87 11.22
CA THR A 259 -10.34 -3.91 11.78
C THR A 259 -11.80 -3.45 11.88
N GLU A 260 -12.71 -3.91 11.00
CA GLU A 260 -13.99 -4.59 11.35
C GLU A 260 -15.13 -4.50 10.29
N PRO A 261 -16.03 -5.51 10.25
CA PRO A 261 -16.81 -5.91 9.08
C PRO A 261 -18.30 -5.50 9.07
N GLN A 262 -18.91 -4.93 10.13
CA GLN A 262 -20.39 -4.92 10.27
C GLN A 262 -21.13 -3.62 9.95
N GLY A 263 -20.83 -2.98 8.82
CA GLY A 263 -21.68 -1.89 8.30
C GLY A 263 -23.00 -2.41 7.72
N THR A 264 -24.14 -1.95 8.26
CA THR A 264 -25.48 -2.46 7.93
C THR A 264 -26.33 -1.59 6.98
N SER A 265 -25.74 -0.69 6.20
CA SER A 265 -26.47 -0.15 5.04
C SER A 265 -25.53 0.59 4.10
N TYR A 266 -24.95 -0.16 3.16
CA TYR A 266 -24.34 0.39 1.97
C TYR A 266 -25.22 -0.02 0.80
N TYR A 267 -25.83 0.96 0.12
CA TYR A 267 -26.43 0.71 -1.18
C TYR A 267 -25.31 0.69 -2.18
N TRP A 268 -24.99 -0.49 -2.68
CA TRP A 268 -24.06 -0.66 -3.78
C TRP A 268 -24.84 -0.50 -5.07
N ALA A 269 -24.30 0.27 -6.01
CA ALA A 269 -24.89 0.38 -7.32
C ALA A 269 -23.76 0.27 -8.33
N GLN A 270 -23.84 -0.72 -9.22
CA GLN A 270 -22.97 -0.78 -10.40
C GLN A 270 -23.58 0.13 -11.46
N ASP A 271 -22.75 0.99 -12.04
CA ASP A 271 -23.18 1.76 -13.19
C ASP A 271 -23.57 0.80 -14.34
N LEU A 272 -24.71 1.05 -14.95
CA LEU A 272 -25.29 0.13 -15.95
C LEU A 272 -24.64 0.27 -17.33
N ASP A 273 -23.72 1.21 -17.48
CA ASP A 273 -22.91 1.48 -18.67
C ASP A 273 -21.59 0.68 -18.73
N GLY A 274 -21.26 -0.10 -17.69
CA GLY A 274 -20.28 -1.18 -17.75
C GLY A 274 -18.87 -0.83 -17.24
N GLU A 275 -18.69 0.33 -16.63
CA GLU A 275 -17.48 0.63 -15.86
C GLU A 275 -17.70 0.23 -14.37
N PRO A 276 -16.78 -0.50 -13.73
CA PRO A 276 -16.78 -0.58 -12.28
C PRO A 276 -16.35 0.80 -11.74
N ASP A 277 -16.86 1.22 -10.58
CA ASP A 277 -16.24 2.25 -9.72
C ASP A 277 -17.02 3.55 -9.43
N THR A 278 -18.35 3.51 -9.21
CA THR A 278 -18.97 4.65 -8.49
C THR A 278 -20.02 4.23 -7.45
N LEU A 279 -19.79 4.66 -6.21
CA LEU A 279 -20.60 4.33 -5.05
C LEU A 279 -21.66 5.43 -4.83
N TRP A 280 -22.90 5.20 -5.27
CA TRP A 280 -24.00 6.17 -5.13
C TRP A 280 -24.93 5.78 -3.97
N GLY A 281 -24.59 6.23 -2.77
CA GLY A 281 -25.40 6.02 -1.58
C GLY A 281 -26.05 7.32 -1.09
N LEU A 282 -27.38 7.38 -1.08
CA LEU A 282 -28.12 8.49 -0.47
C LEU A 282 -29.22 7.94 0.43
N GLU A 283 -28.85 7.07 1.38
CA GLU A 283 -29.74 6.76 2.49
C GLU A 283 -29.02 6.04 3.64
N GLY A 284 -29.15 6.62 4.84
CA GLY A 284 -28.93 5.87 6.08
C GLY A 284 -27.80 6.32 7.00
N TYR A 285 -27.22 7.52 6.87
CA TYR A 285 -26.32 8.03 7.92
C TYR A 285 -26.46 9.53 8.15
N SER A 286 -26.48 9.93 9.43
CA SER A 286 -26.16 11.28 9.91
C SER A 286 -24.64 11.55 10.00
N HIS A 287 -23.85 10.82 9.21
CA HIS A 287 -22.56 11.22 8.64
C HIS A 287 -22.09 10.12 7.67
N ALA A 288 -22.05 10.40 6.36
CA ALA A 288 -21.46 9.53 5.34
C ALA A 288 -20.27 10.25 4.68
N VAL A 289 -19.19 9.51 4.43
CA VAL A 289 -18.20 9.89 3.41
C VAL A 289 -18.86 9.57 2.08
N GLY A 290 -19.52 10.59 1.53
CA GLY A 290 -20.41 10.54 0.38
C GLY A 290 -21.51 11.58 0.60
N PHE A 291 -21.29 12.80 0.11
CA PHE A 291 -22.14 14.00 0.26
C PHE A 291 -22.19 14.62 1.67
N PHE A 292 -21.46 15.73 1.87
CA PHE A 292 -21.45 16.51 3.11
C PHE A 292 -22.69 17.42 3.23
N LEU A 293 -23.83 16.92 3.70
CA LEU A 293 -25.02 17.76 3.88
C LEU A 293 -24.99 18.46 5.26
N GLY A 294 -24.94 19.81 5.30
CA GLY A 294 -25.37 20.62 6.47
C GLY A 294 -24.40 20.83 7.64
N HIS A 295 -23.07 20.80 7.45
CA HIS A 295 -22.11 21.09 8.53
C HIS A 295 -21.92 22.60 8.76
N PRO A 296 -22.02 23.12 10.02
CA PRO A 296 -21.71 24.52 10.29
C PRO A 296 -20.23 24.77 10.02
N SER A 297 -19.93 25.65 9.08
CA SER A 297 -18.57 25.90 8.64
C SER A 297 -17.79 26.66 9.73
N SER A 298 -17.13 25.94 10.64
CA SER A 298 -16.14 26.56 11.52
C SER A 298 -14.94 26.99 10.68
N GLU A 299 -14.32 28.12 11.01
CA GLU A 299 -13.09 28.59 10.34
C GLU A 299 -11.98 27.52 10.39
N ILE A 300 -11.98 26.69 11.43
CA ILE A 300 -11.09 25.53 11.54
C ILE A 300 -11.42 24.50 10.45
N PHE A 301 -12.67 24.11 10.25
CA PHE A 301 -13.04 23.18 9.19
C PHE A 301 -12.78 23.75 7.79
N GLN A 302 -13.08 25.02 7.57
CA GLN A 302 -12.75 25.71 6.31
C GLN A 302 -11.23 25.77 6.09
N ARG A 303 -10.43 25.98 7.14
CA ARG A 303 -8.97 25.96 7.07
C ARG A 303 -8.43 24.56 6.79
N GLU A 304 -8.95 23.54 7.45
CA GLU A 304 -8.52 22.16 7.27
C GLU A 304 -8.93 21.64 5.87
N MET A 305 -10.12 21.97 5.37
CA MET A 305 -10.50 21.67 3.99
C MET A 305 -9.71 22.48 2.97
N ALA A 306 -9.41 23.76 3.24
CA ALA A 306 -8.48 24.54 2.42
C ALA A 306 -7.05 23.98 2.46
N LEU A 307 -6.66 23.23 3.50
CA LEU A 307 -5.38 22.54 3.60
C LEU A 307 -5.40 21.18 2.89
N VAL A 308 -6.56 20.50 2.84
CA VAL A 308 -6.81 19.31 2.02
C VAL A 308 -6.81 19.69 0.53
N ASP A 309 -7.51 20.77 0.15
CA ASP A 309 -7.51 21.35 -1.20
C ASP A 309 -6.14 21.94 -1.60
N LYS A 310 -5.32 22.35 -0.62
CA LYS A 310 -3.92 22.74 -0.81
C LYS A 310 -2.95 21.56 -0.75
N ASP A 311 -3.44 20.32 -0.82
CA ASP A 311 -2.66 19.08 -0.90
C ASP A 311 -1.82 18.73 0.36
N LYS A 312 -2.09 19.33 1.53
CA LYS A 312 -1.18 19.24 2.69
C LYS A 312 -1.53 18.24 3.77
N LEU A 313 -2.78 17.75 3.87
CA LEU A 313 -3.20 17.01 5.07
C LEU A 313 -3.50 15.52 4.88
N LEU A 314 -3.84 15.04 3.68
CA LEU A 314 -4.30 13.64 3.52
C LEU A 314 -3.64 12.81 2.40
N LYS A 315 -2.58 13.31 1.75
CA LYS A 315 -1.86 12.56 0.69
C LYS A 315 -1.05 11.34 1.17
N ASN A 316 -0.92 11.12 2.48
CA ASN A 316 0.10 10.19 2.99
C ASN A 316 -0.44 8.85 3.52
N VAL A 317 -1.76 8.61 3.59
CA VAL A 317 -2.27 7.37 4.22
C VAL A 317 -3.32 6.59 3.40
N GLN A 318 -4.14 7.19 2.53
CA GLN A 318 -5.10 6.43 1.70
C GLN A 318 -5.25 7.07 0.31
N GLY A 319 -4.96 6.30 -0.74
CA GLY A 319 -4.74 6.80 -2.11
C GLY A 319 -5.97 7.38 -2.81
N LEU A 320 -6.19 8.68 -2.65
CA LEU A 320 -7.03 9.50 -3.51
C LEU A 320 -6.18 10.13 -4.62
N GLY A 321 -5.93 9.34 -5.66
CA GLY A 321 -5.40 9.79 -6.94
C GLY A 321 -6.20 9.26 -8.12
N SER A 322 -7.39 8.69 -7.87
CA SER A 322 -8.30 8.33 -8.96
C SER A 322 -8.99 9.60 -9.48
N PRO A 323 -9.04 9.84 -10.80
CA PRO A 323 -9.93 10.86 -11.37
C PRO A 323 -11.42 10.63 -11.04
N ASP A 324 -11.76 9.47 -10.48
CA ASP A 324 -13.14 9.06 -10.17
C ASP A 324 -13.60 9.48 -8.75
N TYR A 325 -12.77 10.24 -8.02
CA TYR A 325 -13.14 10.85 -6.74
C TYR A 325 -13.43 12.33 -6.91
N ASP A 326 -14.63 12.63 -7.39
CA ASP A 326 -15.15 14.00 -7.37
C ASP A 326 -15.83 14.27 -6.03
N LEU A 327 -15.05 14.79 -5.07
CA LEU A 327 -15.56 15.21 -3.75
C LEU A 327 -16.31 16.53 -3.87
N HIS A 328 -17.43 16.50 -4.58
CA HIS A 328 -18.38 17.60 -4.55
C HIS A 328 -19.09 17.63 -3.18
N HIS A 329 -19.00 18.77 -2.51
CA HIS A 329 -19.76 19.04 -1.28
C HIS A 329 -21.16 19.50 -1.69
N TYR A 330 -22.23 18.87 -1.24
CA TYR A 330 -23.59 19.32 -1.53
C TYR A 330 -24.41 19.59 -0.28
N ASP A 331 -25.25 20.62 -0.32
CA ASP A 331 -26.35 20.86 0.61
C ASP A 331 -27.68 20.32 0.04
N LEU A 332 -28.59 19.90 0.91
CA LEU A 332 -29.94 19.50 0.51
C LEU A 332 -30.70 20.79 0.24
N ALA A 333 -31.02 21.03 -1.03
CA ALA A 333 -31.80 22.19 -1.42
C ALA A 333 -33.31 21.94 -1.24
N GLY A 334 -33.76 20.69 -1.41
CA GLY A 334 -35.13 20.27 -1.11
C GLY A 334 -35.46 18.87 -1.62
N GLY A 335 -36.75 18.56 -1.74
CA GLY A 335 -37.25 17.23 -2.10
C GLY A 335 -37.38 16.29 -0.90
N TRP A 336 -37.38 14.97 -1.13
CA TRP A 336 -37.63 13.97 -0.10
C TRP A 336 -36.88 12.66 -0.35
N LEU A 337 -36.55 11.98 0.75
CA LEU A 337 -35.86 10.68 0.78
C LEU A 337 -36.84 9.56 1.17
N THR A 338 -36.43 8.30 1.03
CA THR A 338 -37.28 7.12 1.27
C THR A 338 -37.88 7.21 2.66
N LEU A 339 -39.20 7.21 2.69
CA LEU A 339 -39.95 7.32 3.94
C LEU A 339 -39.84 5.99 4.68
N LYS A 340 -39.71 6.03 6.02
CA LYS A 340 -39.66 4.80 6.84
C LYS A 340 -40.86 3.88 6.62
N SER A 341 -42.00 4.46 6.24
CA SER A 341 -43.27 3.80 5.94
C SER A 341 -43.38 3.23 4.52
N ASP A 342 -42.39 3.46 3.65
CA ASP A 342 -42.39 2.85 2.31
C ASP A 342 -42.21 1.33 2.43
N ALA A 343 -43.21 0.59 1.97
CA ALA A 343 -43.24 -0.87 2.00
C ALA A 343 -42.20 -1.49 1.06
N ASP A 344 -41.80 -0.76 0.02
CA ASP A 344 -40.87 -1.20 -1.00
C ASP A 344 -39.44 -0.66 -0.77
N LYS A 345 -39.17 0.03 0.35
CA LYS A 345 -37.86 0.66 0.67
C LYS A 345 -36.64 -0.27 0.55
N ASN A 346 -36.85 -1.58 0.65
CA ASN A 346 -35.80 -2.60 0.56
C ASN A 346 -35.81 -3.38 -0.78
N SER A 347 -36.56 -2.93 -1.78
CA SER A 347 -36.69 -3.66 -3.04
C SER A 347 -35.34 -3.84 -3.76
N GLN A 348 -35.00 -5.08 -4.11
CA GLN A 348 -33.80 -5.45 -4.88
C GLN A 348 -33.89 -5.12 -6.38
N THR A 349 -35.05 -4.62 -6.83
CA THR A 349 -35.24 -4.13 -8.21
C THR A 349 -35.07 -2.62 -8.31
N SER A 350 -34.83 -1.93 -7.18
CA SER A 350 -34.76 -0.47 -7.13
C SER A 350 -33.70 0.05 -8.12
N HIS A 351 -34.03 1.13 -8.82
CA HIS A 351 -33.19 1.80 -9.80
C HIS A 351 -32.91 3.23 -9.36
N VAL A 352 -31.64 3.59 -9.32
CA VAL A 352 -31.16 4.91 -8.91
C VAL A 352 -30.66 5.66 -10.14
N ALA A 353 -31.03 6.92 -10.25
CA ALA A 353 -30.54 7.83 -11.26
C ALA A 353 -30.12 9.16 -10.63
N VAL A 354 -28.93 9.64 -11.00
CA VAL A 354 -28.39 10.92 -10.54
C VAL A 354 -28.26 11.83 -11.74
N HIS A 355 -29.00 12.93 -11.75
CA HIS A 355 -28.96 13.92 -12.82
C HIS A 355 -28.21 15.17 -12.35
N HIS A 356 -27.07 15.44 -12.94
CA HIS A 356 -26.29 16.66 -12.74
C HIS A 356 -26.69 17.71 -13.77
N PHE A 357 -26.93 18.93 -13.30
CA PHE A 357 -27.30 20.09 -14.09
C PHE A 357 -26.34 21.24 -13.81
N TRP A 358 -25.50 21.60 -14.78
CA TRP A 358 -24.65 22.78 -14.69
C TRP A 358 -25.40 23.98 -15.26
N SER A 359 -25.72 24.94 -14.39
CA SER A 359 -26.44 26.17 -14.74
C SER A 359 -25.56 27.19 -15.47
N LYS A 360 -26.21 28.04 -16.27
CA LYS A 360 -25.62 29.30 -16.73
C LYS A 360 -25.48 30.28 -15.57
N ASP A 361 -24.54 31.23 -15.68
CA ASP A 361 -24.31 32.25 -14.66
C ASP A 361 -25.61 32.92 -14.19
N GLY A 362 -25.87 32.84 -12.89
CA GLY A 362 -27.06 33.43 -12.24
C GLY A 362 -28.38 32.64 -12.40
N GLN A 363 -28.39 31.46 -13.02
CA GLN A 363 -29.62 30.66 -13.21
C GLN A 363 -29.81 29.53 -12.19
N ARG A 364 -28.84 29.32 -11.30
CA ARG A 364 -28.79 28.18 -10.38
C ARG A 364 -29.98 28.10 -9.43
N ASP A 365 -30.34 29.20 -8.78
CA ASP A 365 -31.41 29.21 -7.78
C ASP A 365 -32.77 28.88 -8.41
N ASP A 366 -33.04 29.38 -9.64
CA ASP A 366 -34.25 29.04 -10.39
C ASP A 366 -34.26 27.56 -10.84
N ILE A 367 -33.10 26.97 -11.15
CA ILE A 367 -33.00 25.53 -11.42
C ILE A 367 -33.29 24.71 -10.15
N ILE A 368 -32.75 25.12 -9.01
CA ILE A 368 -33.04 24.51 -7.71
C ILE A 368 -34.54 24.55 -7.41
N GLU A 369 -35.19 25.71 -7.53
CA GLU A 369 -36.63 25.87 -7.29
C GLU A 369 -37.48 24.97 -8.19
N ARG A 370 -37.12 24.85 -9.47
CA ARG A 370 -37.82 23.98 -10.43
C ARG A 370 -37.67 22.50 -10.09
N LEU A 371 -36.48 22.07 -9.67
CA LEU A 371 -36.24 20.68 -9.26
C LEU A 371 -36.97 20.35 -7.95
N ILE A 372 -37.07 21.31 -7.02
CA ILE A 372 -37.85 21.13 -5.79
C ILE A 372 -39.33 20.98 -6.14
N LYS A 373 -39.87 21.86 -6.99
CA LYS A 373 -41.25 21.75 -7.48
C LYS A 373 -41.52 20.41 -8.17
N PHE A 374 -40.61 19.96 -9.04
CA PHE A 374 -40.70 18.64 -9.65
C PHE A 374 -40.78 17.51 -8.60
N SER A 375 -39.95 17.57 -7.56
CA SER A 375 -39.98 16.59 -6.48
C SER A 375 -41.33 16.58 -5.72
N GLU A 376 -41.95 17.74 -5.51
CA GLU A 376 -43.27 17.88 -4.90
C GLU A 376 -44.39 17.35 -5.80
N ASP A 377 -44.37 17.69 -7.09
CA ASP A 377 -45.33 17.21 -8.08
C ASP A 377 -45.29 15.68 -8.17
N VAL A 378 -44.09 15.08 -8.27
CA VAL A 378 -43.88 13.63 -8.23
C VAL A 378 -44.42 13.00 -6.95
N LYS A 379 -44.23 13.64 -5.80
CA LYS A 379 -44.74 13.14 -4.52
C LYS A 379 -46.27 13.13 -4.47
N SER A 380 -46.92 14.10 -5.11
CA SER A 380 -48.38 14.19 -5.17
C SER A 380 -49.00 13.18 -6.15
N GLU A 381 -48.34 12.97 -7.30
CA GLU A 381 -48.80 12.09 -8.37
C GLU A 381 -48.61 10.60 -8.05
N GLN A 382 -47.75 10.25 -7.09
CA GLN A 382 -47.55 8.87 -6.62
C GLN A 382 -48.81 8.18 -6.09
N GLN A 383 -49.83 8.95 -5.72
CA GLN A 383 -51.11 8.41 -5.25
C GLN A 383 -52.05 8.03 -6.40
N THR A 384 -51.84 8.60 -7.60
CA THR A 384 -52.74 8.48 -8.75
C THR A 384 -52.09 7.85 -9.99
N THR A 385 -50.76 7.66 -9.99
CA THR A 385 -50.01 7.07 -11.10
C THR A 385 -49.41 5.70 -10.72
N PRO A 386 -49.18 4.80 -11.71
CA PRO A 386 -48.58 3.50 -11.45
C PRO A 386 -47.05 3.57 -11.20
N VAL A 387 -46.41 4.72 -11.43
CA VAL A 387 -44.95 4.88 -11.29
C VAL A 387 -44.55 4.96 -9.82
N ARG A 388 -43.71 4.02 -9.37
CA ARG A 388 -43.25 3.97 -7.97
C ARG A 388 -41.89 4.62 -7.78
N VAL A 389 -41.89 5.87 -7.30
CA VAL A 389 -40.69 6.60 -6.88
C VAL A 389 -40.51 6.43 -5.36
N GLN A 390 -39.34 5.99 -4.94
CA GLN A 390 -38.97 5.74 -3.54
C GLN A 390 -38.27 6.96 -2.93
N SER A 391 -37.58 7.77 -3.74
CA SER A 391 -36.98 9.04 -3.32
C SER A 391 -36.80 10.01 -4.48
N CYS A 392 -36.84 11.31 -4.18
CA CYS A 392 -36.58 12.39 -5.13
C CYS A 392 -35.98 13.60 -4.39
N ALA A 393 -34.65 13.67 -4.30
CA ALA A 393 -33.94 14.72 -3.56
C ALA A 393 -33.20 15.70 -4.49
N VAL A 394 -33.13 16.96 -4.09
CA VAL A 394 -32.46 18.04 -4.85
C VAL A 394 -31.27 18.54 -4.04
N LEU A 395 -30.09 18.54 -4.64
CA LEU A 395 -28.82 18.81 -3.99
C LEU A 395 -28.13 20.00 -4.68
N LYS A 396 -27.51 20.90 -3.90
CA LYS A 396 -26.75 22.06 -4.40
C LYS A 396 -25.29 21.95 -3.97
N GLU A 397 -24.33 22.02 -4.90
CA GLU A 397 -22.89 22.04 -4.58
C GLU A 397 -22.40 23.29 -3.80
N CYS A 398 -21.50 23.14 -2.84
CA CYS A 398 -21.08 24.18 -1.88
C CYS A 398 -19.69 24.80 -2.16
N VAL A 399 -18.95 24.38 -3.21
CA VAL A 399 -17.55 24.82 -3.45
C VAL A 399 -17.47 26.11 -4.28
N TYR A 400 -16.58 27.03 -3.86
CA TYR A 400 -16.50 28.45 -4.26
C TYR A 400 -15.98 28.74 -5.69
N LYS A 401 -15.64 27.73 -6.50
CA LYS A 401 -15.06 27.95 -7.85
C LYS A 401 -15.98 27.62 -9.02
N HIS A 402 -17.02 26.81 -8.81
CA HIS A 402 -17.96 26.38 -9.85
C HIS A 402 -19.38 26.34 -9.30
N GLY A 403 -19.84 27.45 -8.70
CA GLY A 403 -21.15 27.54 -8.04
C GLY A 403 -22.36 27.45 -8.98
N ASN A 404 -22.31 26.62 -10.03
CA ASN A 404 -23.33 26.43 -11.05
C ASN A 404 -23.92 25.00 -11.09
N LEU A 405 -23.36 24.01 -10.38
CA LEU A 405 -23.90 22.64 -10.36
C LEU A 405 -25.09 22.46 -9.40
N THR A 406 -26.14 21.80 -9.89
CA THR A 406 -27.30 21.33 -9.12
C THR A 406 -27.59 19.89 -9.50
N THR A 407 -27.93 19.04 -8.53
CA THR A 407 -28.11 17.60 -8.74
C THR A 407 -29.49 17.14 -8.30
N LEU A 408 -30.15 16.34 -9.12
CA LEU A 408 -31.39 15.64 -8.79
C LEU A 408 -31.08 14.16 -8.57
N TRP A 409 -31.36 13.66 -7.38
CA TRP A 409 -31.22 12.26 -7.03
C TRP A 409 -32.59 11.58 -7.04
N LEU A 410 -32.72 10.54 -7.86
CA LEU A 410 -33.96 9.79 -8.04
C LEU A 410 -33.74 8.32 -7.69
N ARG A 411 -34.66 7.77 -6.91
CA ARG A 411 -34.75 6.34 -6.66
C ARG A 411 -36.16 5.86 -6.99
N THR A 412 -36.26 4.84 -7.82
CA THR A 412 -37.52 4.23 -8.26
C THR A 412 -37.51 2.75 -7.98
N LYS A 413 -38.68 2.11 -7.83
CA LYS A 413 -38.77 0.69 -7.49
C LYS A 413 -38.21 -0.22 -8.59
N THR A 414 -38.27 0.21 -9.85
CA THR A 414 -37.73 -0.51 -11.01
C THR A 414 -37.17 0.45 -12.06
N ARG A 415 -36.33 -0.05 -12.97
CA ARG A 415 -35.87 0.74 -14.13
C ARG A 415 -37.02 1.17 -15.06
N GLU A 416 -38.08 0.37 -15.12
CA GLU A 416 -39.28 0.69 -15.90
C GLU A 416 -40.02 1.89 -15.27
N ASP A 417 -40.13 1.94 -13.94
CA ASP A 417 -40.66 3.10 -13.21
C ASP A 417 -39.87 4.37 -13.52
N TYR A 418 -38.53 4.30 -13.52
CA TYR A 418 -37.69 5.43 -13.95
C TYR A 418 -37.97 5.84 -15.40
N THR A 419 -38.05 4.89 -16.32
CA THR A 419 -38.31 5.18 -17.74
C THR A 419 -39.68 5.82 -17.96
N ASN A 420 -40.69 5.36 -17.24
CA ASN A 420 -42.04 5.91 -17.25
C ASN A 420 -42.08 7.32 -16.63
N LEU A 421 -41.33 7.56 -15.55
CA LEU A 421 -41.17 8.89 -14.96
C LEU A 421 -40.52 9.87 -15.95
N MET A 422 -39.45 9.46 -16.63
CA MET A 422 -38.76 10.27 -17.64
C MET A 422 -39.63 10.53 -18.89
N SER A 423 -40.70 9.76 -19.10
CA SER A 423 -41.65 9.94 -20.21
C SER A 423 -42.94 10.67 -19.80
N SER A 424 -43.04 11.11 -18.55
CA SER A 424 -44.22 11.78 -18.00
C SER A 424 -44.37 13.23 -18.47
N ALA A 425 -45.61 13.75 -18.43
CA ALA A 425 -45.88 15.17 -18.66
C ALA A 425 -45.13 16.07 -17.64
N THR A 426 -44.97 15.58 -16.41
CA THR A 426 -44.28 16.23 -15.30
C THR A 426 -42.78 16.42 -15.59
N TRP A 427 -42.11 15.38 -16.10
CA TRP A 427 -40.72 15.48 -16.57
C TRP A 427 -40.57 16.36 -17.81
N SER A 428 -41.49 16.26 -18.77
CA SER A 428 -41.47 17.08 -20.00
C SER A 428 -41.60 18.59 -19.68
N THR A 429 -42.41 18.91 -18.67
CA THR A 429 -42.57 20.29 -18.16
C THR A 429 -41.30 20.79 -17.48
N LEU A 430 -40.65 19.96 -16.66
CA LEU A 430 -39.35 20.28 -16.06
C LEU A 430 -38.29 20.54 -17.14
N GLN A 431 -38.13 19.63 -18.11
CA GLN A 431 -37.14 19.78 -19.18
C GLN A 431 -37.34 21.07 -19.99
N SER A 432 -38.58 21.38 -20.35
CA SER A 432 -38.90 22.63 -21.07
C SER A 432 -38.53 23.88 -20.25
N GLY A 433 -38.75 23.82 -18.93
CA GLY A 433 -38.37 24.90 -18.00
C GLY A 433 -36.86 25.06 -17.79
N LEU A 434 -36.08 24.00 -18.01
CA LEU A 434 -34.62 23.97 -17.82
C LEU A 434 -33.83 24.28 -19.11
N GLN A 435 -34.43 24.08 -20.29
CA GLN A 435 -33.74 24.04 -21.59
C GLN A 435 -32.89 25.29 -21.92
N LEU A 436 -33.28 26.48 -21.48
CA LEU A 436 -32.54 27.73 -21.76
C LEU A 436 -31.52 28.09 -20.66
N LYS A 437 -31.52 27.37 -19.53
CA LYS A 437 -30.85 27.74 -18.28
C LYS A 437 -29.64 26.87 -17.92
N ILE A 438 -29.46 25.76 -18.63
CA ILE A 438 -28.42 24.75 -18.38
C ILE A 438 -27.39 24.77 -19.51
N ASP A 439 -26.12 24.63 -19.18
CA ASP A 439 -25.00 24.49 -20.12
C ASP A 439 -24.65 23.02 -20.39
N LYS A 440 -24.71 22.18 -19.35
CA LYS A 440 -24.40 20.75 -19.42
C LYS A 440 -25.35 19.96 -18.53
N THR A 441 -25.73 18.76 -18.98
CA THR A 441 -26.40 17.75 -18.14
C THR A 441 -25.61 16.45 -18.21
N GLU A 442 -25.54 15.74 -17.09
CA GLU A 442 -24.94 14.41 -16.98
C GLU A 442 -25.86 13.52 -16.16
N ILE A 443 -25.95 12.24 -16.52
CA ILE A 443 -26.88 11.31 -15.89
C ILE A 443 -26.12 10.02 -15.61
N HIS A 444 -26.10 9.62 -14.34
CA HIS A 444 -25.55 8.34 -13.90
C HIS A 444 -26.70 7.43 -13.48
N GLN A 445 -26.68 6.16 -13.91
CA GLN A 445 -27.79 5.23 -13.67
C GLN A 445 -27.29 3.89 -13.16
N ALA A 446 -27.83 3.46 -12.04
CA ALA A 446 -27.38 2.23 -11.42
C ALA A 446 -28.54 1.44 -10.82
N ARG A 447 -28.38 0.12 -10.76
CA ARG A 447 -29.32 -0.75 -10.02
C ARG A 447 -28.89 -0.79 -8.56
N ALA A 448 -29.82 -0.54 -7.63
CA ALA A 448 -29.51 -0.64 -6.21
C ALA A 448 -29.45 -2.11 -5.77
N PHE A 449 -28.33 -2.49 -5.18
CA PHE A 449 -28.09 -3.77 -4.54
C PHE A 449 -28.22 -3.62 -3.02
N ASN A 450 -29.09 -4.43 -2.43
CA ASN A 450 -29.28 -4.49 -0.98
C ASN A 450 -28.52 -5.70 -0.42
N GLY A 451 -27.24 -5.51 -0.09
CA GLY A 451 -26.40 -6.53 0.54
C GLY A 451 -25.77 -6.00 1.83
N HIS A 452 -26.05 -6.68 2.95
CA HIS A 452 -25.26 -6.53 4.18
C HIS A 452 -24.13 -7.57 4.17
N ILE A 453 -22.90 -7.15 4.50
CA ILE A 453 -21.73 -8.07 4.58
C ILE A 453 -21.88 -9.13 5.69
N ASP A 454 -22.71 -8.88 6.71
CA ASP A 454 -22.95 -9.81 7.82
C ASP A 454 -24.38 -10.37 7.89
N GLN A 455 -25.17 -10.20 6.83
CA GLN A 455 -26.34 -11.06 6.75
C GLN A 455 -25.87 -12.49 6.46
N PRO A 456 -26.35 -13.50 7.19
CA PRO A 456 -26.21 -14.85 6.71
C PRO A 456 -26.85 -14.86 5.32
N ALA A 457 -26.07 -15.15 4.27
CA ALA A 457 -26.65 -15.76 3.08
C ALA A 457 -27.52 -16.88 3.62
N SER A 458 -28.82 -16.81 3.37
CA SER A 458 -29.83 -17.64 4.02
C SER A 458 -29.61 -19.11 3.65
N PHE A 459 -28.67 -19.76 4.34
CA PHE A 459 -28.38 -21.18 4.21
C PHE A 459 -29.36 -22.02 5.03
N GLN A 460 -30.16 -21.38 5.90
CA GLN A 460 -31.26 -22.03 6.63
C GLN A 460 -32.37 -22.59 5.71
N GLY A 461 -32.29 -22.39 4.38
CA GLY A 461 -33.27 -22.89 3.42
C GLY A 461 -32.78 -24.01 2.49
N ALA A 462 -31.52 -24.45 2.55
CA ALA A 462 -31.03 -25.51 1.67
C ALA A 462 -31.66 -26.86 2.08
N PRO A 463 -32.49 -27.50 1.23
CA PRO A 463 -33.17 -28.74 1.58
C PRO A 463 -32.14 -29.81 1.98
N GLY A 464 -32.24 -30.30 3.21
CA GLY A 464 -31.40 -31.36 3.75
C GLY A 464 -30.06 -30.93 4.36
N ALA A 465 -29.75 -29.63 4.51
CA ALA A 465 -28.62 -29.20 5.34
C ALA A 465 -28.96 -29.34 6.84
N GLN A 466 -28.15 -30.10 7.59
CA GLN A 466 -28.36 -30.39 9.01
C GLN A 466 -27.57 -29.43 9.92
N SER A 467 -26.32 -29.13 9.59
CA SER A 467 -25.48 -28.23 10.38
C SER A 467 -24.27 -27.73 9.59
N ILE A 468 -23.71 -26.59 10.00
CA ILE A 468 -22.51 -25.99 9.39
C ILE A 468 -21.55 -25.49 10.48
N TRP A 469 -20.26 -25.73 10.29
CA TRP A 469 -19.20 -25.23 11.16
C TRP A 469 -18.19 -24.44 10.34
N ARG A 470 -17.62 -23.38 10.93
CA ARG A 470 -16.64 -22.51 10.28
C ARG A 470 -15.35 -22.48 11.10
N GLY A 471 -14.21 -22.48 10.42
CA GLY A 471 -12.88 -22.41 11.01
C GLY A 471 -11.92 -21.55 10.19
N LYS A 472 -10.72 -21.33 10.72
CA LYS A 472 -9.61 -20.66 10.03
C LYS A 472 -8.41 -21.58 10.06
N LYS A 473 -7.66 -21.67 8.95
CA LYS A 473 -6.40 -22.42 8.93
C LYS A 473 -5.38 -21.68 9.80
N HIS A 474 -4.80 -22.35 10.81
CA HIS A 474 -3.97 -21.71 11.83
C HIS A 474 -2.71 -21.01 11.25
N GLU A 475 -2.17 -21.56 10.16
CA GLU A 475 -0.95 -21.10 9.50
C GLU A 475 -1.19 -19.99 8.45
N GLU A 476 -2.43 -19.80 8.01
CA GLU A 476 -2.80 -18.82 6.97
C GLU A 476 -3.95 -17.95 7.49
N ARG A 477 -3.63 -16.75 7.99
CA ARG A 477 -4.59 -15.80 8.59
C ARG A 477 -5.76 -15.39 7.69
N TYR A 478 -5.74 -15.74 6.41
CA TYR A 478 -6.72 -15.32 5.40
C TYR A 478 -7.58 -16.46 4.84
N THR A 479 -7.30 -17.73 5.19
CA THR A 479 -8.02 -18.88 4.64
C THR A 479 -9.13 -19.32 5.60
N GLN A 480 -10.39 -19.14 5.20
CA GLN A 480 -11.57 -19.61 5.94
C GLN A 480 -12.01 -20.99 5.43
N ILE A 481 -12.40 -21.87 6.35
CA ILE A 481 -12.86 -23.23 6.06
C ILE A 481 -14.29 -23.37 6.58
N ALA A 482 -15.17 -24.02 5.82
CA ALA A 482 -16.52 -24.38 6.25
C ALA A 482 -16.77 -25.88 6.06
N LEU A 483 -17.42 -26.50 7.03
CA LEU A 483 -17.80 -27.91 7.02
C LEU A 483 -19.31 -28.01 7.13
N VAL A 484 -19.97 -28.66 6.17
CA VAL A 484 -21.44 -28.73 6.07
C VAL A 484 -21.90 -30.18 6.17
N LEU A 485 -22.78 -30.48 7.12
CA LEU A 485 -23.43 -31.78 7.27
C LEU A 485 -24.77 -31.78 6.56
N TRP A 486 -25.00 -32.78 5.72
CA TRP A 486 -26.25 -33.02 4.99
C TRP A 486 -26.97 -34.25 5.54
N ASP A 487 -28.29 -34.26 5.49
CA ASP A 487 -29.14 -35.35 5.94
C ASP A 487 -28.97 -36.63 5.09
N ASN A 488 -28.71 -36.44 3.79
CA ASN A 488 -28.40 -37.49 2.84
C ASN A 488 -27.64 -36.92 1.63
N LEU A 489 -27.04 -37.82 0.85
CA LEU A 489 -26.22 -37.47 -0.31
C LEU A 489 -27.02 -36.81 -1.45
N ALA A 490 -28.30 -37.16 -1.60
CA ALA A 490 -29.15 -36.57 -2.64
C ALA A 490 -29.45 -35.09 -2.34
N SER A 491 -29.60 -34.71 -1.08
CA SER A 491 -29.74 -33.33 -0.63
C SER A 491 -28.48 -32.50 -0.90
N SER A 492 -27.29 -33.04 -0.61
CA SER A 492 -26.03 -32.34 -0.93
C SER A 492 -25.85 -32.18 -2.44
N HIS A 493 -26.12 -33.23 -3.23
CA HIS A 493 -26.02 -33.20 -4.68
C HIS A 493 -27.00 -32.20 -5.31
N THR A 494 -28.26 -32.18 -4.82
CA THR A 494 -29.28 -31.22 -5.26
C THR A 494 -28.84 -29.79 -4.97
N PHE A 495 -28.23 -29.55 -3.80
CA PHE A 495 -27.68 -28.25 -3.47
C PHE A 495 -26.52 -27.85 -4.40
N PHE A 496 -25.48 -28.68 -4.55
CA PHE A 496 -24.28 -28.37 -5.36
C PHE A 496 -24.54 -28.23 -6.87
N THR A 497 -25.66 -28.75 -7.36
CA THR A 497 -26.10 -28.62 -8.75
C THR A 497 -27.22 -27.60 -8.94
N SER A 498 -27.68 -26.95 -7.85
CA SER A 498 -28.72 -25.92 -7.89
C SER A 498 -28.14 -24.52 -8.17
N PRO A 499 -28.97 -23.58 -8.66
CA PRO A 499 -28.60 -22.16 -8.73
C PRO A 499 -28.18 -21.56 -7.38
N ALA A 500 -28.68 -22.10 -6.26
CA ALA A 500 -28.32 -21.66 -4.91
C ALA A 500 -26.84 -21.95 -4.56
N TYR A 501 -26.21 -22.93 -5.23
CA TYR A 501 -24.76 -23.11 -5.13
C TYR A 501 -23.98 -21.98 -5.80
N GLY A 502 -24.50 -21.36 -6.86
CA GLY A 502 -23.90 -20.16 -7.47
C GLY A 502 -23.85 -18.95 -6.52
N GLU A 503 -24.89 -18.78 -5.70
CA GLU A 503 -24.92 -17.77 -4.63
C GLU A 503 -24.03 -18.14 -3.44
N PHE A 504 -23.95 -19.43 -3.07
CA PHE A 504 -22.99 -19.90 -2.06
C PHE A 504 -21.53 -19.76 -2.51
N HIS A 505 -21.27 -19.96 -3.80
CA HIS A 505 -19.95 -19.86 -4.43
C HIS A 505 -19.43 -18.41 -4.45
N THR A 506 -20.28 -17.44 -4.74
CA THR A 506 -19.93 -16.01 -4.77
C THR A 506 -19.54 -15.45 -3.40
N VAL A 507 -20.00 -16.07 -2.31
CA VAL A 507 -19.63 -15.70 -0.92
C VAL A 507 -18.29 -16.31 -0.47
N LEU A 508 -17.92 -17.50 -0.97
CA LEU A 508 -16.68 -18.20 -0.59
C LEU A 508 -15.48 -17.93 -1.51
N GLN A 509 -15.72 -17.51 -2.77
CA GLN A 509 -14.67 -17.28 -3.77
C GLN A 509 -13.59 -16.25 -3.38
N PRO A 510 -13.87 -15.17 -2.62
CA PRO A 510 -12.82 -14.26 -2.17
C PRO A 510 -11.76 -14.94 -1.27
N ALA A 511 -12.10 -16.07 -0.63
CA ALA A 511 -11.22 -16.76 0.32
C ALA A 511 -10.37 -17.89 -0.30
N MET A 512 -10.53 -18.23 -1.59
CA MET A 512 -9.86 -19.41 -2.20
C MET A 512 -8.97 -19.13 -3.43
N ASN A 513 -8.52 -17.90 -3.67
CA ASN A 513 -7.43 -17.59 -4.62
C ASN A 513 -7.59 -18.19 -6.05
N GLY A 514 -8.79 -18.13 -6.63
CA GLY A 514 -8.97 -18.19 -8.09
C GLY A 514 -8.76 -19.54 -8.79
N ARG A 515 -9.00 -20.68 -8.15
CA ARG A 515 -9.05 -21.99 -8.83
C ARG A 515 -10.50 -22.39 -9.15
N LEU A 516 -10.77 -22.76 -10.40
CA LEU A 516 -12.01 -23.43 -10.82
C LEU A 516 -11.81 -24.95 -10.63
N ILE A 517 -12.68 -25.59 -9.83
CA ILE A 517 -12.80 -27.06 -9.81
C ILE A 517 -13.99 -27.40 -10.70
N ASP A 518 -13.73 -28.09 -11.80
CA ASP A 518 -14.78 -28.59 -12.71
C ASP A 518 -15.16 -30.02 -12.27
N TRP A 519 -16.37 -30.17 -11.72
CA TRP A 519 -16.88 -31.42 -11.15
C TRP A 519 -17.57 -32.24 -12.23
N GLN A 520 -16.81 -32.88 -13.13
CA GLN A 520 -17.44 -33.56 -14.26
C GLN A 520 -17.76 -35.05 -14.06
N ASN A 521 -17.27 -35.77 -13.06
CA ASN A 521 -17.68 -37.16 -12.83
C ASN A 521 -17.57 -37.58 -11.35
N HIS A 522 -18.69 -37.96 -10.74
CA HIS A 522 -18.68 -38.64 -9.44
C HIS A 522 -18.55 -40.16 -9.63
N VAL A 523 -17.65 -40.79 -8.86
CA VAL A 523 -17.64 -42.25 -8.61
C VAL A 523 -18.52 -42.55 -7.39
N LEU A 524 -19.31 -43.61 -7.46
CA LEU A 524 -20.18 -44.09 -6.37
C LEU A 524 -19.36 -44.45 -5.12
N ILE A 525 -19.80 -43.96 -3.95
CA ILE A 525 -19.30 -44.38 -2.63
C ILE A 525 -19.57 -45.87 -2.46
N GLY A 526 -18.51 -46.65 -2.35
CA GLY A 526 -18.57 -48.12 -2.25
C GLY A 526 -17.33 -48.86 -2.75
N ARG A 527 -16.21 -48.18 -3.02
CA ARG A 527 -14.95 -48.82 -3.48
C ARG A 527 -13.84 -48.90 -2.44
N SER A 528 -14.08 -48.44 -1.21
CA SER A 528 -13.16 -48.66 -0.09
C SER A 528 -13.95 -49.22 1.09
N GLU A 529 -13.43 -50.29 1.70
CA GLU A 529 -14.02 -50.93 2.89
C GLU A 529 -13.69 -50.13 4.18
N LEU A 530 -12.98 -49.00 4.06
CA LEU A 530 -12.50 -48.19 5.19
C LEU A 530 -13.51 -47.12 5.65
N ASP A 531 -14.52 -46.82 4.85
CA ASP A 531 -15.44 -45.67 4.92
C ASP A 531 -16.89 -46.10 5.21
N THR A 532 -17.07 -46.99 6.19
CA THR A 532 -18.41 -47.30 6.69
C THR A 532 -18.96 -46.16 7.55
N LEU A 533 -20.13 -45.65 7.18
CA LEU A 533 -20.89 -44.59 7.87
C LEU A 533 -21.04 -44.84 9.38
N GLN A 534 -21.04 -46.09 9.80
CA GLN A 534 -21.13 -46.52 11.19
C GLN A 534 -19.85 -46.21 11.99
N ARG A 535 -18.67 -46.32 11.37
CA ARG A 535 -17.35 -46.04 11.96
C ARG A 535 -17.11 -44.54 12.14
N LEU A 536 -17.61 -43.73 11.20
CA LEU A 536 -17.58 -42.27 11.24
C LEU A 536 -18.45 -41.70 12.39
N LYS A 537 -19.61 -42.32 12.65
CA LYS A 537 -20.53 -41.92 13.73
C LYS A 537 -20.06 -42.33 15.13
N SER A 538 -19.40 -43.49 15.28
CA SER A 538 -19.01 -43.99 16.61
C SER A 538 -17.81 -43.28 17.23
N THR A 539 -16.90 -42.75 16.40
CA THR A 539 -15.53 -42.45 16.86
C THR A 539 -15.07 -41.01 16.61
N ILE A 540 -15.50 -40.35 15.53
CA ILE A 540 -15.13 -38.94 15.22
C ILE A 540 -16.01 -37.94 15.99
N ILE A 541 -17.32 -38.19 16.05
CA ILE A 541 -18.28 -37.28 16.71
C ILE A 541 -18.01 -37.16 18.22
N ASN A 542 -17.35 -38.16 18.81
CA ASN A 542 -17.09 -38.25 20.25
C ASN A 542 -15.62 -37.99 20.63
N SER A 543 -14.75 -37.58 19.70
CA SER A 543 -13.33 -37.33 20.00
C SER A 543 -13.07 -35.87 20.40
N GLY A 544 -12.18 -35.68 21.38
CA GLY A 544 -11.81 -34.36 21.90
C GLY A 544 -10.84 -33.57 20.99
N ALA A 545 -10.14 -34.23 20.07
CA ALA A 545 -9.24 -33.59 19.11
C ALA A 545 -9.03 -34.46 17.86
N ILE A 546 -9.02 -33.83 16.68
CA ILE A 546 -8.78 -34.47 15.38
C ILE A 546 -7.73 -33.67 14.64
N GLU A 547 -6.69 -34.36 14.15
CA GLU A 547 -5.66 -33.76 13.31
C GLU A 547 -5.90 -34.07 11.84
N VAL A 548 -5.68 -33.08 10.97
CA VAL A 548 -5.87 -33.17 9.52
C VAL A 548 -4.54 -33.01 8.82
N ALA A 549 -4.00 -34.11 8.29
CA ALA A 549 -2.78 -34.08 7.49
C ALA A 549 -3.13 -33.98 5.99
N LEU A 550 -2.64 -32.93 5.34
CA LEU A 550 -2.73 -32.73 3.89
C LEU A 550 -1.47 -33.30 3.24
N THR A 551 -1.61 -34.34 2.43
CA THR A 551 -0.48 -34.92 1.70
C THR A 551 -0.40 -34.32 0.31
N LYS A 552 0.65 -33.53 0.04
CA LYS A 552 0.92 -32.98 -1.29
C LYS A 552 1.76 -33.99 -2.07
N VAL A 553 1.14 -34.75 -2.95
CA VAL A 553 1.82 -35.64 -3.90
C VAL A 553 2.16 -34.84 -5.16
N VAL A 554 3.42 -34.84 -5.60
CA VAL A 554 3.82 -34.22 -6.88
C VAL A 554 4.09 -35.34 -7.89
N GLU A 555 3.46 -35.20 -9.06
CA GLU A 555 3.43 -36.05 -10.27
C GLU A 555 4.35 -37.29 -10.32
N GLY A 556 3.74 -38.47 -10.46
CA GLY A 556 4.42 -39.69 -10.89
C GLY A 556 3.70 -41.00 -10.51
N GLY A 557 2.74 -41.44 -11.32
CA GLY A 557 2.23 -42.83 -11.34
C GLY A 557 1.38 -43.27 -10.14
N VAL A 558 0.05 -43.25 -10.30
CA VAL A 558 -0.93 -43.63 -9.25
C VAL A 558 -1.04 -45.16 -9.04
N ALA A 559 -0.49 -45.97 -9.95
CA ALA A 559 -0.56 -47.43 -9.89
C ALA A 559 0.55 -48.00 -9.00
N GLY A 560 0.18 -48.47 -7.80
CA GLY A 560 1.08 -49.07 -6.81
C GLY A 560 1.28 -48.24 -5.53
N TYR A 561 0.87 -46.97 -5.54
CA TYR A 561 0.85 -46.10 -4.35
C TYR A 561 -0.11 -46.64 -3.28
N TYR A 562 -1.35 -46.93 -3.67
CA TYR A 562 -2.39 -47.40 -2.75
C TYR A 562 -2.06 -48.75 -2.11
N GLU A 563 -1.40 -49.65 -2.84
CA GLU A 563 -1.02 -50.97 -2.34
C GLU A 563 0.06 -50.87 -1.25
N ARG A 564 1.16 -50.13 -1.52
CA ARG A 564 2.22 -49.92 -0.51
C ARG A 564 1.79 -49.03 0.66
N PHE A 565 0.94 -48.04 0.40
CA PHE A 565 0.36 -47.20 1.46
C PHE A 565 -0.48 -48.06 2.41
N ARG A 566 -1.30 -48.97 1.86
CA ARG A 566 -2.09 -49.92 2.64
C ARG A 566 -1.19 -50.89 3.41
N GLU A 567 -0.13 -51.43 2.82
CA GLU A 567 0.81 -52.32 3.52
C GLU A 567 1.59 -51.64 4.66
N THR A 568 1.79 -50.32 4.60
CA THR A 568 2.69 -49.61 5.54
C THR A 568 1.93 -48.81 6.58
N VAL A 569 0.92 -48.04 6.18
CA VAL A 569 0.24 -47.07 7.05
C VAL A 569 -0.92 -47.70 7.81
N VAL A 570 -1.66 -48.63 7.18
CA VAL A 570 -2.82 -49.27 7.82
C VAL A 570 -2.42 -50.12 9.03
N PRO A 571 -1.35 -50.95 9.00
CA PRO A 571 -0.93 -51.69 10.20
C PRO A 571 -0.50 -50.79 11.36
N ILE A 572 0.02 -49.59 11.10
CA ILE A 572 0.40 -48.63 12.15
C ILE A 572 -0.86 -48.00 12.76
N LEU A 573 -1.85 -47.66 11.94
CA LEU A 573 -3.12 -47.12 12.42
C LEU A 573 -4.00 -48.17 13.12
N GLU A 574 -3.79 -49.45 12.86
CA GLU A 574 -4.59 -50.54 13.45
C GLU A 574 -3.95 -51.22 14.67
N ASN A 575 -2.61 -51.24 14.77
CA ASN A 575 -1.91 -51.98 15.82
C ASN A 575 -1.25 -51.10 16.90
N ASP A 576 -1.17 -49.77 16.72
CA ASP A 576 -0.53 -48.87 17.69
C ASP A 576 -1.58 -48.31 18.67
N GLU A 577 -1.45 -48.64 19.96
CA GLU A 577 -2.45 -48.38 20.99
C GLU A 577 -2.66 -46.86 21.17
N GLY A 578 -3.89 -46.36 20.92
CA GLY A 578 -4.26 -44.94 21.01
C GLY A 578 -4.23 -44.15 19.69
N CYS A 579 -3.85 -44.80 18.58
CA CYS A 579 -3.85 -44.26 17.23
C CYS A 579 -5.08 -44.76 16.45
N PHE A 580 -5.99 -43.87 16.01
CA PHE A 580 -7.16 -44.27 15.22
C PHE A 580 -7.31 -43.36 13.99
N GLY A 581 -7.11 -43.86 12.76
CA GLY A 581 -7.14 -43.02 11.54
C GLY A 581 -8.28 -43.32 10.55
N TYR A 582 -8.65 -42.31 9.76
CA TYR A 582 -9.60 -42.36 8.65
C TYR A 582 -9.01 -41.66 7.42
N PHE A 583 -9.31 -42.20 6.24
CA PHE A 583 -8.88 -41.63 4.97
C PHE A 583 -10.10 -41.18 4.17
N ILE A 584 -10.06 -39.96 3.65
CA ILE A 584 -11.10 -39.43 2.77
C ILE A 584 -10.46 -39.19 1.41
N ASP A 585 -10.93 -39.91 0.40
CA ASP A 585 -10.49 -39.77 -1.00
C ASP A 585 -11.41 -38.78 -1.72
N PRO A 586 -10.96 -37.56 -2.07
CA PRO A 586 -11.83 -36.62 -2.75
C PRO A 586 -11.88 -36.89 -4.26
N LEU A 587 -10.84 -37.47 -4.88
CA LEU A 587 -10.72 -37.60 -6.34
C LEU A 587 -9.70 -38.68 -6.74
N LEU A 588 -10.20 -39.82 -7.25
CA LEU A 588 -9.39 -40.91 -7.82
C LEU A 588 -8.52 -40.47 -9.02
N GLU A 589 -8.85 -39.35 -9.67
CA GLU A 589 -8.15 -38.83 -10.85
C GLU A 589 -7.11 -37.75 -10.54
N ASN A 590 -7.04 -37.25 -9.30
CA ASN A 590 -6.08 -36.22 -8.91
C ASN A 590 -5.58 -36.42 -7.46
N PRO A 591 -4.53 -37.25 -7.26
CA PRO A 591 -4.04 -37.63 -5.93
C PRO A 591 -3.31 -36.51 -5.17
N GLN A 592 -3.32 -35.28 -5.67
CA GLN A 592 -2.59 -34.14 -5.09
C GLN A 592 -3.29 -33.53 -3.86
N ASP A 593 -4.56 -33.84 -3.64
CA ASP A 593 -5.41 -33.24 -2.59
C ASP A 593 -6.10 -34.33 -1.75
N GLN A 594 -5.33 -35.18 -1.07
CA GLN A 594 -5.86 -36.23 -0.19
C GLN A 594 -5.88 -35.80 1.29
N LEU A 595 -6.89 -36.27 2.02
CA LEU A 595 -7.13 -35.89 3.40
C LEU A 595 -7.03 -37.11 4.32
N LEU A 596 -6.00 -37.14 5.16
CA LEU A 596 -5.85 -38.13 6.22
C LEU A 596 -6.29 -37.51 7.54
N LEU A 597 -7.34 -38.08 8.13
CA LEU A 597 -7.88 -37.68 9.42
C LEU A 597 -7.40 -38.66 10.48
N ILE A 598 -6.61 -38.20 11.45
CA ILE A 598 -6.16 -39.06 12.54
C ILE A 598 -6.77 -38.60 13.85
N ASN A 599 -7.42 -39.53 14.53
CA ASN A 599 -8.05 -39.40 15.82
C ASN A 599 -7.12 -40.02 16.88
N TRP A 600 -6.77 -39.23 17.88
CA TRP A 600 -5.84 -39.63 18.93
C TRP A 600 -6.57 -39.72 20.25
N ALA A 601 -6.82 -40.94 20.72
CA ALA A 601 -7.52 -41.18 21.98
C ALA A 601 -6.53 -41.23 23.15
N SER A 602 -5.81 -40.14 23.42
CA SER A 602 -5.18 -39.91 24.72
C SER A 602 -4.84 -38.43 24.89
N VAL A 603 -5.36 -37.87 25.98
CA VAL A 603 -5.17 -36.49 26.43
C VAL A 603 -3.87 -36.44 27.25
N ASP A 604 -3.14 -35.32 27.17
CA ASP A 604 -1.94 -34.93 27.95
C ASP A 604 -0.55 -35.42 27.52
N ALA A 605 -0.09 -35.09 26.30
CA ALA A 605 1.34 -34.80 26.16
C ALA A 605 1.65 -33.68 25.15
N HIS A 606 2.68 -32.90 25.48
CA HIS A 606 3.13 -31.75 24.70
C HIS A 606 3.67 -32.18 23.32
N HIS A 607 3.40 -31.35 22.31
CA HIS A 607 3.72 -31.53 20.89
C HIS A 607 5.19 -31.98 20.61
N GLU A 608 6.15 -31.58 21.45
CA GLU A 608 7.59 -31.88 21.25
C GLU A 608 8.05 -33.29 21.69
N ASP A 609 7.32 -33.98 22.57
CA ASP A 609 7.67 -35.35 22.97
C ASP A 609 7.05 -36.41 22.05
N PHE A 610 6.04 -36.02 21.27
CA PHE A 610 5.33 -36.89 20.35
C PHE A 610 6.01 -37.05 18.98
N GLU A 611 6.64 -36.01 18.43
CA GLU A 611 7.45 -36.10 17.18
C GLU A 611 8.64 -37.08 17.32
N LYS A 612 9.04 -37.38 18.56
CA LYS A 612 10.13 -38.30 18.89
C LYS A 612 9.67 -39.77 18.96
N ARG A 613 8.36 -40.06 18.87
CA ARG A 613 7.86 -41.44 18.91
C ARG A 613 8.35 -42.23 17.68
N PRO A 614 8.88 -43.46 17.87
CA PRO A 614 9.46 -44.25 16.79
C PRO A 614 8.51 -44.49 15.62
N THR A 615 7.21 -44.61 15.88
CA THR A 615 6.18 -44.92 14.88
C THR A 615 5.80 -43.72 14.01
N PHE A 616 5.70 -42.52 14.57
CA PHE A 616 5.52 -41.28 13.78
C PHE A 616 6.74 -41.03 12.87
N LYS A 617 7.94 -41.17 13.43
CA LYS A 617 9.18 -41.04 12.66
C LYS A 617 9.31 -42.14 11.61
N ALA A 618 8.87 -43.36 11.88
CA ALA A 618 8.85 -44.46 10.90
C ALA A 618 7.87 -44.19 9.76
N CYS A 619 6.69 -43.64 10.03
CA CYS A 619 5.69 -43.27 9.02
C CYS A 619 6.24 -42.19 8.07
N ILE A 620 6.82 -41.12 8.63
CA ILE A 620 7.46 -40.03 7.86
C ILE A 620 8.73 -40.51 7.14
N THR A 621 9.51 -41.41 7.73
CA THR A 621 10.72 -41.97 7.12
C THR A 621 10.38 -42.90 5.96
N ALA A 622 9.34 -43.74 6.09
CA ALA A 622 8.87 -44.62 5.02
C ALA A 622 8.32 -43.84 3.82
N LEU A 623 7.56 -42.76 4.08
CA LEU A 623 7.11 -41.84 3.03
C LEU A 623 8.31 -41.16 2.35
N ASN A 624 9.29 -40.67 3.11
CA ASN A 624 10.50 -40.07 2.55
C ASN A 624 11.37 -41.05 1.76
N ASP A 625 11.51 -42.30 2.21
CA ASP A 625 12.32 -43.32 1.54
C ASP A 625 11.65 -43.83 0.25
N TYR A 626 10.32 -43.90 0.20
CA TYR A 626 9.57 -44.11 -1.04
C TYR A 626 9.91 -43.04 -2.09
N TYR A 627 9.96 -41.77 -1.70
CA TYR A 627 10.34 -40.67 -2.61
C TYR A 627 11.83 -40.67 -2.99
N LYS A 628 12.72 -41.18 -2.14
CA LYS A 628 14.15 -41.39 -2.49
C LYS A 628 14.39 -42.53 -3.47
N VAL A 629 13.57 -43.58 -3.42
CA VAL A 629 13.65 -44.70 -4.37
C VAL A 629 13.10 -44.28 -5.74
N MET A 630 12.01 -43.50 -5.76
CA MET A 630 11.43 -42.95 -6.99
C MET A 630 12.34 -41.93 -7.70
N SER A 631 13.11 -41.12 -6.95
CA SER A 631 14.09 -40.19 -7.55
C SER A 631 15.34 -40.88 -8.13
N LYS A 632 15.54 -42.17 -7.86
CA LYS A 632 16.60 -43.01 -8.46
C LYS A 632 16.10 -43.99 -9.52
N ALA A 633 14.79 -44.12 -9.71
CA ALA A 633 14.18 -45.06 -10.65
C ALA A 633 13.79 -44.40 -11.99
N GLU A 634 14.56 -43.43 -12.47
CA GLU A 634 14.67 -43.19 -13.90
C GLU A 634 15.68 -44.20 -14.47
N ASN A 635 15.25 -45.42 -14.75
CA ASN A 635 15.81 -46.27 -15.81
C ASN A 635 14.98 -47.54 -16.01
N LEU A 636 14.43 -47.67 -17.22
CA LEU A 636 14.13 -48.91 -17.95
C LEU A 636 13.94 -50.19 -17.11
N SER A 637 12.70 -50.62 -16.87
CA SER A 637 12.31 -52.06 -16.89
C SER A 637 10.87 -52.30 -16.39
N ALA A 638 9.87 -52.24 -17.28
CA ALA A 638 8.56 -52.89 -17.02
C ALA A 638 7.74 -53.15 -18.30
N LEU A 639 8.39 -53.35 -19.46
CA LEU A 639 7.73 -53.75 -20.71
C LEU A 639 7.76 -55.26 -20.97
N ALA A 640 8.03 -56.08 -19.95
CA ALA A 640 8.13 -57.53 -20.09
C ALA A 640 7.15 -58.21 -19.15
N GLY A 641 5.95 -58.55 -19.64
CA GLY A 641 5.00 -59.33 -18.85
C GLY A 641 3.58 -59.49 -19.36
N LEU A 642 3.24 -59.11 -20.60
CA LEU A 642 1.91 -59.38 -21.14
C LEU A 642 1.94 -60.51 -22.17
N PRO A 643 1.01 -61.49 -22.09
CA PRO A 643 0.97 -62.62 -23.00
C PRO A 643 0.72 -62.15 -24.44
N LEU A 644 1.48 -62.74 -25.37
CA LEU A 644 1.60 -62.35 -26.79
C LEU A 644 0.27 -62.39 -27.58
N GLU A 645 -0.77 -62.98 -27.01
CA GLU A 645 -2.08 -63.15 -27.65
C GLU A 645 -2.99 -61.91 -27.56
N TYR A 646 -2.72 -60.96 -26.66
CA TYR A 646 -3.56 -59.75 -26.50
C TYR A 646 -3.12 -58.54 -27.35
N VAL A 647 -1.84 -58.50 -27.78
CA VAL A 647 -1.24 -57.38 -28.52
C VAL A 647 -1.58 -57.42 -30.02
N ILE A 648 -1.86 -58.61 -30.57
CA ILE A 648 -2.13 -58.79 -32.00
C ILE A 648 -3.54 -58.30 -32.39
N GLY A 649 -4.50 -58.29 -31.44
CA GLY A 649 -5.88 -57.85 -31.70
C GLY A 649 -6.10 -56.32 -31.70
N ASN A 650 -5.26 -55.55 -31.01
CA ASN A 650 -5.48 -54.11 -30.75
C ASN A 650 -4.32 -53.19 -31.15
N GLY A 651 -3.29 -53.71 -31.85
CA GLY A 651 -2.12 -52.93 -32.25
C GLY A 651 -2.44 -51.65 -33.05
N ARG A 652 -3.55 -51.63 -33.80
CA ARG A 652 -4.01 -50.44 -34.53
C ARG A 652 -4.54 -49.33 -33.61
N LEU A 653 -5.19 -49.69 -32.50
CA LEU A 653 -5.76 -48.72 -31.55
C LEU A 653 -4.66 -48.08 -30.70
N LEU A 654 -3.69 -48.86 -30.24
CA LEU A 654 -2.54 -48.34 -29.48
C LEU A 654 -1.65 -47.43 -30.35
N VAL A 655 -1.43 -47.79 -31.61
CA VAL A 655 -0.74 -46.91 -32.57
C VAL A 655 -1.55 -45.64 -32.84
N ALA A 656 -2.87 -45.74 -33.00
CA ALA A 656 -3.72 -44.55 -33.19
C ALA A 656 -3.69 -43.62 -31.97
N VAL A 657 -3.77 -44.16 -30.74
CA VAL A 657 -3.69 -43.36 -29.51
C VAL A 657 -2.30 -42.74 -29.35
N ALA A 658 -1.22 -43.49 -29.59
CA ALA A 658 0.14 -42.95 -29.55
C ALA A 658 0.34 -41.84 -30.60
N VAL A 659 -0.18 -42.02 -31.82
CA VAL A 659 -0.15 -40.99 -32.87
C VAL A 659 -0.98 -39.77 -32.47
N ILE A 660 -2.17 -39.93 -31.87
CA ILE A 660 -2.98 -38.82 -31.38
C ILE A 660 -2.25 -38.06 -30.27
N VAL A 661 -1.63 -38.75 -29.32
CA VAL A 661 -0.85 -38.13 -28.24
C VAL A 661 0.38 -37.41 -28.78
N ILE A 662 1.10 -38.00 -29.74
CA ILE A 662 2.24 -37.36 -30.42
C ILE A 662 1.78 -36.15 -31.21
N VAL A 663 0.71 -36.26 -32.00
CA VAL A 663 0.16 -35.14 -32.80
C VAL A 663 -0.35 -34.03 -31.88
N TYR A 664 -1.03 -34.36 -30.79
CA TYR A 664 -1.46 -33.38 -29.78
C TYR A 664 -0.26 -32.73 -29.10
N GLY A 665 0.75 -33.50 -28.69
CA GLY A 665 1.98 -33.00 -28.09
C GLY A 665 2.75 -32.08 -29.04
N VAL A 666 2.95 -32.49 -30.29
CA VAL A 666 3.55 -31.67 -31.36
C VAL A 666 2.70 -30.42 -31.62
N SER A 667 1.38 -30.53 -31.69
CA SER A 667 0.50 -29.37 -31.87
C SER A 667 0.61 -28.39 -30.70
N LYS A 668 0.70 -28.87 -29.46
CA LYS A 668 0.88 -28.02 -28.28
C LYS A 668 2.25 -27.35 -28.27
N ILE A 669 3.31 -28.07 -28.63
CA ILE A 669 4.66 -27.53 -28.75
C ILE A 669 4.71 -26.45 -29.84
N LEU A 670 4.15 -26.71 -31.02
CA LEU A 670 4.06 -25.73 -32.10
C LEU A 670 3.23 -24.51 -31.69
N SER A 671 2.24 -24.67 -30.80
CA SER A 671 1.42 -23.59 -30.27
C SER A 671 2.13 -22.66 -29.27
N ILE A 672 3.27 -23.04 -28.69
CA ILE A 672 3.98 -22.23 -27.66
C ILE A 672 4.24 -20.80 -28.12
N GLY A 673 4.75 -20.66 -29.36
CA GLY A 673 5.08 -19.37 -29.97
C GLY A 673 3.89 -18.61 -30.56
N HIS A 674 2.66 -19.09 -30.41
CA HIS A 674 1.49 -18.40 -30.95
C HIS A 674 1.01 -17.28 -30.01
N ARG A 675 0.67 -16.14 -30.60
CA ARG A 675 0.00 -15.04 -29.90
C ARG A 675 -1.49 -15.33 -29.78
N ASP A 676 -2.07 -15.13 -28.59
CA ASP A 676 -3.52 -15.17 -28.41
C ASP A 676 -4.18 -14.05 -29.25
N LYS A 677 -5.28 -14.34 -29.94
CA LYS A 677 -5.97 -13.37 -30.81
C LYS A 677 -6.50 -12.15 -30.06
N ARG A 678 -6.72 -12.28 -28.74
CA ARG A 678 -7.19 -11.20 -27.87
C ARG A 678 -6.07 -10.27 -27.41
N MET A 679 -4.81 -10.70 -27.50
CA MET A 679 -3.67 -9.85 -27.10
C MET A 679 -3.49 -8.66 -28.04
N PRO A 680 -2.78 -7.59 -27.62
CA PRO A 680 -2.44 -6.49 -28.50
C PRO A 680 -1.81 -6.96 -29.81
N PRO A 681 -2.06 -6.25 -30.92
CA PRO A 681 -1.54 -6.63 -32.24
C PRO A 681 -0.01 -6.67 -32.23
N GLY A 682 0.60 -7.25 -33.25
CA GLY A 682 2.05 -7.24 -33.37
C GLY A 682 2.55 -8.06 -34.54
N PRO A 683 3.88 -8.14 -34.74
CA PRO A 683 4.44 -8.85 -35.87
C PRO A 683 4.08 -10.34 -35.89
N PRO A 684 3.98 -10.96 -37.08
CA PRO A 684 3.69 -12.39 -37.22
C PRO A 684 4.67 -13.25 -36.44
N THR A 685 4.17 -14.32 -35.83
CA THR A 685 4.94 -15.24 -34.98
C THR A 685 5.31 -16.51 -35.73
N LEU A 686 6.49 -17.08 -35.44
CA LEU A 686 6.84 -18.44 -35.85
C LEU A 686 6.43 -19.45 -34.76
N PRO A 687 6.11 -20.71 -35.13
CA PRO A 687 5.89 -21.79 -34.17
C PRO A 687 7.07 -21.92 -33.20
N ILE A 688 6.79 -22.22 -31.93
CA ILE A 688 7.75 -22.33 -30.83
C ILE A 688 8.48 -21.01 -30.49
N LEU A 689 9.13 -20.35 -31.46
CA LEU A 689 9.99 -19.18 -31.25
C LEU A 689 9.21 -17.88 -31.00
N GLY A 690 8.02 -17.75 -31.56
CA GLY A 690 7.31 -16.48 -31.59
C GLY A 690 8.04 -15.44 -32.44
N ASN A 691 8.37 -14.30 -31.86
CA ASN A 691 9.05 -13.15 -32.47
C ASN A 691 10.57 -13.08 -32.19
N LEU A 692 11.15 -14.06 -31.49
CA LEU A 692 12.59 -14.06 -31.16
C LEU A 692 13.51 -13.85 -32.38
N HIS A 693 13.18 -14.44 -33.51
CA HIS A 693 13.92 -14.32 -34.78
C HIS A 693 13.90 -12.90 -35.40
N GLN A 694 13.07 -11.99 -34.89
CA GLN A 694 12.92 -10.62 -35.38
C GLN A 694 13.55 -9.59 -34.44
N ILE A 695 14.05 -10.02 -33.28
CA ILE A 695 14.66 -9.14 -32.30
C ILE A 695 16.13 -8.93 -32.69
N PRO A 696 16.55 -7.67 -32.91
CA PRO A 696 17.94 -7.39 -33.22
C PRO A 696 18.80 -7.60 -31.97
N ILE A 697 20.09 -7.92 -32.18
CA ILE A 697 21.05 -8.11 -31.08
C ILE A 697 21.32 -6.78 -30.36
N THR A 698 21.32 -5.67 -31.11
CA THR A 698 21.50 -4.30 -30.58
C THR A 698 20.47 -3.36 -31.21
N GLY A 699 20.19 -2.22 -30.56
CA GLY A 699 19.32 -1.19 -31.15
C GLY A 699 17.81 -1.51 -31.13
N MET A 700 17.35 -2.37 -30.21
CA MET A 700 15.94 -2.78 -30.09
C MET A 700 14.97 -1.59 -29.94
N TYR A 701 15.41 -0.48 -29.34
CA TYR A 701 14.62 0.74 -29.18
C TYR A 701 14.22 1.39 -30.52
N LYS A 702 15.09 1.32 -31.55
CA LYS A 702 14.76 1.78 -32.92
C LYS A 702 13.70 0.87 -33.54
N LYS A 703 13.82 -0.45 -33.31
CA LYS A 703 12.86 -1.44 -33.82
C LYS A 703 11.46 -1.28 -33.21
N PHE A 704 11.38 -0.94 -31.94
CA PHE A 704 10.10 -0.63 -31.29
C PHE A 704 9.39 0.57 -31.90
N LYS A 705 10.13 1.58 -32.37
CA LYS A 705 9.54 2.70 -33.11
C LYS A 705 8.89 2.22 -34.40
N GLU A 706 9.60 1.43 -35.22
CA GLU A 706 9.05 0.88 -36.47
C GLU A 706 7.79 0.03 -36.22
N TRP A 707 7.79 -0.79 -35.17
CA TRP A 707 6.63 -1.61 -34.81
C TRP A 707 5.48 -0.80 -34.24
N GLY A 708 5.73 0.23 -33.44
CA GLY A 708 4.67 1.12 -32.97
C GLY A 708 4.04 1.93 -34.09
N ASP A 709 4.82 2.39 -35.07
CA ASP A 709 4.32 3.06 -36.27
C ASP A 709 3.41 2.14 -37.10
N LYS A 710 3.67 0.82 -37.10
CA LYS A 710 2.92 -0.19 -37.86
C LYS A 710 1.72 -0.80 -37.12
N TYR A 711 1.87 -1.13 -35.84
CA TYR A 711 0.88 -1.88 -35.05
C TYR A 711 0.12 -1.01 -34.04
N GLY A 712 0.52 0.27 -33.88
CA GLY A 712 -0.15 1.23 -33.02
C GLY A 712 0.53 1.43 -31.66
N GLY A 713 -0.11 2.23 -30.81
CA GLY A 713 0.44 2.66 -29.52
C GLY A 713 0.56 1.58 -28.46
N VAL A 714 -0.11 0.43 -28.62
CA VAL A 714 0.04 -0.74 -27.75
C VAL A 714 0.11 -1.98 -28.62
N PHE A 715 1.23 -2.71 -28.54
CA PHE A 715 1.47 -3.91 -29.33
C PHE A 715 2.18 -4.99 -28.50
N SER A 716 2.17 -6.23 -28.99
CA SER A 716 2.76 -7.36 -28.29
C SER A 716 3.73 -8.18 -29.12
N LEU A 717 4.68 -8.79 -28.43
CA LEU A 717 5.66 -9.74 -28.96
C LEU A 717 5.56 -11.05 -28.17
N LYS A 718 5.74 -12.16 -28.88
CA LYS A 718 5.79 -13.49 -28.29
C LYS A 718 7.25 -13.95 -28.20
N MET A 719 7.73 -14.25 -27.00
CA MET A 719 9.12 -14.63 -26.72
C MET A 719 9.14 -16.07 -26.27
N GLY A 720 9.20 -17.03 -27.20
CA GLY A 720 8.94 -18.43 -26.83
C GLY A 720 7.57 -18.56 -26.16
N SER A 721 7.54 -19.03 -24.91
CA SER A 721 6.34 -19.07 -24.07
C SER A 721 5.96 -17.72 -23.44
N GLY A 722 6.90 -16.79 -23.29
CA GLY A 722 6.70 -15.49 -22.64
C GLY A 722 6.00 -14.46 -23.52
N ASN A 723 5.36 -13.48 -22.89
CA ASN A 723 4.68 -12.36 -23.55
C ASN A 723 5.40 -11.04 -23.22
N LEU A 724 5.56 -10.17 -24.22
CA LEU A 724 6.05 -8.82 -24.04
C LEU A 724 5.05 -7.82 -24.63
N ILE A 725 4.58 -6.88 -23.83
CA ILE A 725 3.69 -5.79 -24.21
C ILE A 725 4.50 -4.50 -24.24
N VAL A 726 4.38 -3.75 -25.33
CA VAL A 726 5.10 -2.48 -25.52
C VAL A 726 4.08 -1.35 -25.51
N LEU A 727 4.29 -0.37 -24.61
CA LEU A 727 3.42 0.78 -24.42
C LEU A 727 4.04 2.03 -25.07
N MET A 728 3.71 2.25 -26.34
CA MET A 728 4.13 3.42 -27.12
C MET A 728 3.02 4.49 -27.18
N ASP A 729 2.27 4.64 -26.09
CA ASP A 729 1.16 5.58 -25.97
C ASP A 729 1.12 6.18 -24.56
N ARG A 730 1.02 7.52 -24.48
CA ARG A 730 1.04 8.26 -23.20
C ARG A 730 -0.15 7.88 -22.32
N LYS A 731 -1.32 7.69 -22.92
CA LYS A 731 -2.54 7.33 -22.21
C LYS A 731 -2.46 5.88 -21.71
N ALA A 732 -1.94 4.95 -22.49
CA ALA A 732 -1.71 3.57 -22.06
C ALA A 732 -0.69 3.48 -20.91
N VAL A 733 0.40 4.25 -20.96
CA VAL A 733 1.36 4.35 -19.85
C VAL A 733 0.66 4.83 -18.59
N HIS A 734 -0.15 5.89 -18.67
CA HIS A 734 -0.89 6.42 -17.53
C HIS A 734 -1.93 5.44 -16.97
N ASP A 735 -2.81 4.93 -17.85
CA ASP A 735 -3.91 4.07 -17.44
C ASP A 735 -3.41 2.73 -16.85
N LEU A 736 -2.29 2.20 -17.34
CA LEU A 736 -1.76 0.91 -16.88
C LEU A 736 -0.72 1.06 -15.75
N LEU A 737 0.26 1.94 -15.88
CA LEU A 737 1.37 2.03 -14.92
C LEU A 737 1.10 3.01 -13.77
N ASP A 738 0.36 4.09 -14.01
CA ASP A 738 -0.03 5.03 -12.95
C ASP A 738 -1.29 4.55 -12.22
N LYS A 739 -2.43 4.49 -12.92
CA LYS A 739 -3.73 4.13 -12.32
C LYS A 739 -3.75 2.70 -11.81
N LYS A 740 -3.33 1.74 -12.66
CA LYS A 740 -3.27 0.32 -12.32
C LYS A 740 -1.89 -0.12 -11.77
N GLY A 741 -1.14 0.79 -11.13
CA GLY A 741 0.19 0.50 -10.61
C GLY A 741 0.27 -0.68 -9.63
N ALA A 742 -0.82 -1.11 -8.99
CA ALA A 742 -0.84 -2.34 -8.18
C ALA A 742 -0.63 -3.62 -8.99
N ILE A 743 -1.04 -3.59 -10.25
CA ILE A 743 -0.99 -4.71 -11.18
C ILE A 743 0.32 -4.70 -11.98
N TYR A 744 0.77 -3.51 -12.41
CA TYR A 744 1.88 -3.33 -13.34
C TYR A 744 3.21 -2.91 -12.67
N SER A 745 3.35 -3.04 -11.34
CA SER A 745 4.58 -2.65 -10.63
C SER A 745 5.50 -3.80 -10.25
N GLU A 746 5.24 -5.03 -10.69
CA GLU A 746 6.20 -6.12 -10.50
C GLU A 746 7.35 -6.04 -11.51
N ARG A 747 8.40 -6.83 -11.27
CA ARG A 747 9.51 -7.00 -12.19
C ARG A 747 9.49 -8.40 -12.80
N PRO A 748 9.94 -8.58 -14.06
CA PRO A 748 10.09 -9.90 -14.65
C PRO A 748 11.07 -10.75 -13.83
N VAL A 749 10.81 -12.06 -13.80
CA VAL A 749 11.80 -13.02 -13.30
C VAL A 749 12.86 -13.16 -14.39
N ASP A 750 14.03 -12.56 -14.16
CA ASP A 750 15.15 -12.56 -15.10
C ASP A 750 16.36 -13.24 -14.44
N THR A 751 16.76 -14.38 -15.01
CA THR A 751 17.86 -15.18 -14.45
C THR A 751 19.20 -14.45 -14.56
N VAL A 752 19.43 -13.72 -15.65
CA VAL A 752 20.70 -13.01 -15.85
C VAL A 752 20.79 -11.84 -14.89
N ALA A 753 19.72 -11.04 -14.77
CA ALA A 753 19.64 -9.95 -13.80
C ALA A 753 19.83 -10.45 -12.37
N SER A 754 19.22 -11.59 -12.00
CA SER A 754 19.41 -12.19 -10.69
C SER A 754 20.85 -12.62 -10.42
N ILE A 755 21.58 -13.13 -11.42
CA ILE A 755 22.99 -13.49 -11.25
C ILE A 755 23.84 -12.23 -11.13
N VAL A 756 23.67 -11.26 -12.04
CA VAL A 756 24.41 -10.00 -12.08
C VAL A 756 24.27 -9.21 -10.78
N THR A 757 23.10 -9.27 -10.14
CA THR A 757 22.80 -8.51 -8.91
C THR A 757 22.93 -9.32 -7.63
N GLY A 758 23.24 -10.62 -7.72
CA GLY A 758 23.21 -11.53 -6.57
C GLY A 758 21.81 -11.71 -5.95
N GLY A 759 20.75 -11.22 -6.60
CA GLY A 759 19.37 -11.22 -6.10
C GLY A 759 18.97 -10.00 -5.26
N ASP A 760 19.92 -9.13 -4.92
CA ASP A 760 19.72 -7.98 -4.02
C ASP A 760 19.70 -6.65 -4.80
N SER A 761 18.75 -6.49 -5.72
CA SER A 761 18.62 -5.27 -6.53
C SER A 761 17.34 -4.47 -6.25
N PHE A 762 17.52 -3.28 -5.69
CA PHE A 762 16.46 -2.29 -5.53
C PHE A 762 15.72 -1.93 -6.84
N ALA A 763 16.42 -1.98 -7.98
CA ALA A 763 15.86 -1.65 -9.30
C ALA A 763 15.04 -2.80 -9.91
N PHE A 764 15.50 -4.05 -9.73
CA PHE A 764 14.96 -5.26 -10.38
C PHE A 764 14.12 -6.16 -9.45
N MET A 765 14.00 -5.85 -8.17
CA MET A 765 13.16 -6.62 -7.25
C MET A 765 11.67 -6.31 -7.37
N ASN A 766 10.83 -7.30 -7.04
CA ASN A 766 9.37 -7.21 -6.97
C ASN A 766 8.89 -6.26 -5.86
N ASN A 767 7.60 -5.91 -5.88
CA ASN A 767 6.99 -4.98 -4.91
C ASN A 767 6.74 -5.65 -3.54
N THR A 768 7.83 -6.10 -2.92
CA THR A 768 7.87 -6.79 -1.63
C THR A 768 7.93 -5.79 -0.47
N PRO A 769 7.68 -6.22 0.79
CA PRO A 769 7.92 -5.38 1.96
C PRO A 769 9.35 -4.80 2.01
N LEU A 770 10.33 -5.60 1.59
CA LEU A 770 11.72 -5.17 1.49
C LEU A 770 11.88 -4.00 0.50
N TRP A 771 11.39 -4.15 -0.73
CA TRP A 771 11.45 -3.09 -1.73
C TRP A 771 10.78 -1.80 -1.25
N ARG A 772 9.63 -1.91 -0.57
CA ARG A 772 8.92 -0.74 -0.02
C ARG A 772 9.74 -0.05 1.08
N SER A 773 10.39 -0.82 1.94
CA SER A 773 11.29 -0.31 2.99
C SER A 773 12.47 0.46 2.38
N GLU A 774 13.17 -0.14 1.42
CA GLU A 774 14.25 0.51 0.67
C GLU A 774 13.77 1.76 -0.07
N ARG A 775 12.61 1.67 -0.74
CA ARG A 775 12.00 2.79 -1.48
C ARG A 775 11.67 3.95 -0.56
N LYS A 776 11.16 3.69 0.65
CA LYS A 776 10.87 4.70 1.68
C LYS A 776 12.16 5.38 2.15
N VAL A 777 13.24 4.61 2.35
CA VAL A 777 14.54 5.17 2.72
C VAL A 777 15.09 6.09 1.63
N ALA A 778 15.11 5.62 0.38
CA ALA A 778 15.56 6.41 -0.78
C ALA A 778 14.72 7.68 -0.96
N SER A 779 13.40 7.55 -1.02
CA SER A 779 12.48 8.68 -1.29
C SER A 779 12.56 9.76 -0.20
N HIS A 780 12.71 9.38 1.07
CA HIS A 780 12.87 10.36 2.14
C HIS A 780 14.21 11.09 2.04
N ASN A 781 15.32 10.36 1.86
CA ASN A 781 16.66 10.97 1.82
C ASN A 781 16.90 11.83 0.56
N LEU A 782 16.17 11.55 -0.52
CA LEU A 782 16.23 12.28 -1.80
C LEU A 782 15.01 13.19 -2.03
N SER A 783 14.25 13.47 -0.98
CA SER A 783 13.11 14.39 -1.05
C SER A 783 13.54 15.83 -1.32
N PRO A 784 12.68 16.68 -1.92
CA PRO A 784 13.00 18.08 -2.19
C PRO A 784 13.56 18.83 -0.98
N ARG A 785 12.95 18.63 0.20
CA ARG A 785 13.41 19.25 1.45
C ARG A 785 14.82 18.82 1.84
N MET A 786 15.14 17.53 1.78
CA MET A 786 16.49 17.06 2.07
C MET A 786 17.52 17.62 1.09
N LEU A 787 17.11 17.75 -0.17
CA LEU A 787 17.96 18.31 -1.21
C LEU A 787 18.24 19.79 -0.95
N ASP A 788 17.21 20.57 -0.67
CA ASP A 788 17.34 22.02 -0.47
C ASP A 788 18.04 22.35 0.88
N ASP A 789 17.77 21.59 1.94
CA ASP A 789 18.32 21.86 3.28
C ASP A 789 19.74 21.31 3.49
N LYS A 790 20.05 20.13 2.95
CA LYS A 790 21.26 19.36 3.34
C LYS A 790 22.20 19.04 2.18
N ILE A 791 21.69 18.85 0.96
CA ILE A 791 22.50 18.36 -0.17
C ILE A 791 22.89 19.49 -1.14
N GLN A 792 22.14 20.60 -1.17
CA GLN A 792 22.43 21.76 -2.00
C GLN A 792 23.88 22.25 -1.85
N PRO A 793 24.44 22.43 -0.63
CA PRO A 793 25.84 22.88 -0.50
C PRO A 793 26.85 21.92 -1.14
N ILE A 794 26.59 20.62 -1.08
CA ILE A 794 27.43 19.58 -1.71
C ILE A 794 27.39 19.71 -3.24
N GLN A 795 26.20 19.83 -3.82
CA GLN A 795 26.05 20.01 -5.27
C GLN A 795 26.74 21.29 -5.74
N GLU A 796 26.53 22.42 -5.03
CA GLU A 796 27.12 23.70 -5.40
C GLU A 796 28.66 23.65 -5.36
N ALA A 797 29.22 23.07 -4.30
CA ALA A 797 30.66 22.95 -4.13
C ALA A 797 31.31 22.02 -5.18
N GLU A 798 30.70 20.87 -5.45
CA GLU A 798 31.22 19.91 -6.44
C GLU A 798 31.14 20.45 -7.89
N VAL A 799 30.10 21.23 -8.23
CA VAL A 799 30.04 21.89 -9.55
C VAL A 799 31.07 23.03 -9.63
N SER A 800 31.30 23.79 -8.57
CA SER A 800 32.38 24.79 -8.56
C SER A 800 33.77 24.16 -8.76
N LEU A 801 33.98 22.94 -8.26
CA LEU A 801 35.19 22.16 -8.55
C LEU A 801 35.28 21.80 -10.04
N LEU A 802 34.21 21.27 -10.62
CA LEU A 802 34.15 20.95 -12.05
C LEU A 802 34.52 22.15 -12.93
N LEU A 803 34.01 23.35 -12.63
CA LEU A 803 34.38 24.55 -13.39
C LEU A 803 35.88 24.86 -13.25
N GLN A 804 36.46 24.71 -12.06
CA GLN A 804 37.89 24.90 -11.88
C GLN A 804 38.69 23.88 -12.68
N ASP A 805 38.27 22.62 -12.69
CA ASP A 805 38.98 21.55 -13.41
C ASP A 805 38.95 21.82 -14.92
N LEU A 806 37.81 22.28 -15.45
CA LEU A 806 37.69 22.74 -16.83
C LEU A 806 38.52 24.00 -17.15
N VAL A 807 38.83 24.86 -16.17
CA VAL A 807 39.78 25.97 -16.36
C VAL A 807 41.23 25.48 -16.45
N LYS A 808 41.57 24.38 -15.78
CA LYS A 808 42.96 23.87 -15.70
C LYS A 808 43.29 22.86 -16.80
N THR A 809 42.42 21.86 -16.98
CA THR A 809 42.59 20.74 -17.91
C THR A 809 41.28 20.46 -18.66
N PRO A 810 40.80 21.41 -19.49
CA PRO A 810 39.55 21.28 -20.25
C PRO A 810 39.49 20.05 -21.17
N GLU A 811 40.64 19.56 -21.63
CA GLU A 811 40.76 18.36 -22.47
C GLU A 811 40.25 17.08 -21.79
N ASP A 812 40.21 17.05 -20.46
CA ASP A 812 39.79 15.89 -19.66
C ASP A 812 38.37 16.05 -19.09
N PHE A 813 37.54 16.90 -19.72
CA PHE A 813 36.18 17.21 -19.26
C PHE A 813 35.32 15.96 -19.00
N TYR A 814 35.55 14.89 -19.75
CA TYR A 814 34.80 13.63 -19.65
C TYR A 814 34.96 13.03 -18.26
N HIS A 815 36.22 12.86 -17.81
CA HIS A 815 36.51 12.33 -16.47
C HIS A 815 36.18 13.34 -15.37
N HIS A 816 36.34 14.65 -15.61
CA HIS A 816 35.94 15.68 -14.62
C HIS A 816 34.45 15.61 -14.30
N LEU A 817 33.61 15.43 -15.32
CA LEU A 817 32.16 15.30 -15.17
C LEU A 817 31.77 13.98 -14.48
N GLN A 818 32.42 12.87 -14.87
CA GLN A 818 32.23 11.59 -14.21
C GLN A 818 32.60 11.67 -12.72
N ARG A 819 33.76 12.22 -12.39
CA ARG A 819 34.21 12.43 -11.00
C ARG A 819 33.22 13.31 -10.24
N GLN A 820 32.73 14.40 -10.83
CA GLN A 820 31.81 15.32 -10.16
C GLN A 820 30.52 14.63 -9.71
N THR A 821 29.89 13.89 -10.62
CA THR A 821 28.62 13.20 -10.36
C THR A 821 28.80 12.02 -9.40
N ALA A 822 29.91 11.27 -9.53
CA ALA A 822 30.28 10.23 -8.57
C ALA A 822 30.54 10.78 -7.17
N SER A 823 31.24 11.92 -7.06
CA SER A 823 31.51 12.56 -5.78
C SER A 823 30.23 13.00 -5.07
N VAL A 824 29.30 13.65 -5.79
CA VAL A 824 28.00 14.04 -5.20
C VAL A 824 27.25 12.83 -4.68
N ALA A 825 27.14 11.77 -5.48
CA ALA A 825 26.43 10.55 -5.07
C ALA A 825 27.10 9.87 -3.85
N ASN A 826 28.43 9.74 -3.86
CA ASN A 826 29.19 9.12 -2.78
C ASN A 826 29.16 9.95 -1.48
N ILE A 827 29.16 11.28 -1.56
CA ILE A 827 29.02 12.13 -0.35
C ILE A 827 27.64 11.92 0.27
N VAL A 828 26.58 11.92 -0.55
CA VAL A 828 25.20 11.75 -0.06
C VAL A 828 25.01 10.37 0.57
N VAL A 829 25.51 9.32 -0.08
CA VAL A 829 25.29 7.93 0.36
C VAL A 829 26.29 7.52 1.44
N TRP A 830 27.59 7.58 1.13
CA TRP A 830 28.68 7.01 1.93
C TRP A 830 29.39 8.05 2.80
N GLY A 831 29.15 9.34 2.56
CA GLY A 831 29.86 10.43 3.23
C GLY A 831 31.30 10.59 2.74
N HIS A 832 31.64 10.09 1.55
CA HIS A 832 32.98 10.20 1.00
C HIS A 832 32.98 10.89 -0.36
N ARG A 833 34.03 11.68 -0.59
CA ARG A 833 34.25 12.44 -1.80
C ARG A 833 35.18 11.73 -2.78
N GLY A 834 34.92 11.88 -4.08
CA GLY A 834 35.88 11.60 -5.15
C GLY A 834 36.71 12.85 -5.47
N LYS A 835 37.94 12.93 -4.95
CA LYS A 835 38.79 14.12 -5.07
C LYS A 835 39.40 14.24 -6.47
N THR A 836 39.88 13.14 -7.04
CA THR A 836 40.21 13.00 -8.47
C THR A 836 39.46 11.82 -9.08
N TYR A 837 39.52 11.66 -10.41
CA TYR A 837 38.87 10.53 -11.07
C TYR A 837 39.55 9.19 -10.74
N GLU A 838 40.87 9.20 -10.57
CA GLU A 838 41.69 8.03 -10.26
C GLU A 838 41.43 7.49 -8.85
N ASP A 839 40.94 8.33 -7.94
CA ASP A 839 40.50 7.90 -6.63
C ASP A 839 39.39 6.86 -6.71
N PHE A 840 39.35 5.94 -5.74
CA PHE A 840 38.29 4.94 -5.62
C PHE A 840 36.90 5.57 -5.77
N TRP A 841 36.58 6.59 -4.97
CA TRP A 841 35.28 7.27 -5.01
C TRP A 841 35.03 8.09 -6.29
N GLY A 842 36.06 8.40 -7.07
CA GLY A 842 35.93 9.14 -8.32
C GLY A 842 35.52 8.26 -9.51
N SER A 843 35.93 6.98 -9.50
CA SER A 843 35.74 6.06 -10.64
C SER A 843 35.10 4.71 -10.32
N CYS A 844 34.91 4.34 -9.05
CA CYS A 844 34.43 3.00 -8.67
C CYS A 844 33.08 2.64 -9.31
N VAL A 845 32.13 3.58 -9.32
CA VAL A 845 30.80 3.38 -9.88
C VAL A 845 30.86 3.10 -11.39
N TYR A 846 31.68 3.83 -12.15
CA TYR A 846 31.80 3.63 -13.60
C TYR A 846 32.44 2.29 -13.95
N LYS A 847 33.50 1.92 -13.23
CA LYS A 847 34.16 0.62 -13.40
C LYS A 847 33.21 -0.55 -13.14
N ALA A 848 32.35 -0.42 -12.13
CA ALA A 848 31.32 -1.43 -11.84
C ALA A 848 30.19 -1.41 -12.88
N MET A 849 29.74 -0.21 -13.27
CA MET A 849 28.65 -0.01 -14.22
C MET A 849 28.97 -0.44 -15.66
N ASP A 850 30.23 -0.37 -16.10
CA ASP A 850 30.63 -0.84 -17.43
C ASP A 850 30.31 -2.34 -17.61
N GLN A 851 30.74 -3.18 -16.66
CA GLN A 851 30.48 -4.62 -16.70
C GLN A 851 29.01 -4.94 -16.47
N TYR A 852 28.35 -4.19 -15.59
CA TYR A 852 26.92 -4.32 -15.32
C TYR A 852 26.06 -4.03 -16.55
N SER A 853 26.37 -2.94 -17.25
CA SER A 853 25.60 -2.50 -18.41
C SER A 853 25.76 -3.45 -19.59
N GLU A 854 26.99 -3.95 -19.83
CA GLU A 854 27.25 -4.97 -20.84
C GLU A 854 26.54 -6.29 -20.51
N ALA A 855 26.56 -6.72 -19.24
CA ALA A 855 25.95 -7.98 -18.83
C ALA A 855 24.42 -7.98 -18.94
N LEU A 856 23.77 -6.82 -18.84
CA LEU A 856 22.32 -6.66 -18.91
C LEU A 856 21.81 -6.10 -20.24
N GLU A 857 22.67 -5.94 -21.25
CA GLU A 857 22.25 -5.45 -22.56
C GLU A 857 21.12 -6.32 -23.14
N PRO A 858 19.95 -5.72 -23.47
CA PRO A 858 18.85 -6.45 -24.09
C PRO A 858 19.26 -7.02 -25.46
N GLY A 859 19.48 -8.34 -25.51
CA GLY A 859 19.93 -9.05 -26.71
C GLY A 859 21.34 -9.66 -26.60
N ALA A 860 22.14 -9.25 -25.60
CA ALA A 860 23.48 -9.83 -25.37
C ALA A 860 23.46 -11.22 -24.71
N ASN A 861 22.30 -11.63 -24.18
CA ASN A 861 22.11 -12.90 -23.50
C ASN A 861 21.12 -13.80 -24.25
N PRO A 862 21.34 -15.13 -24.25
CA PRO A 862 20.34 -16.04 -24.78
C PRO A 862 19.03 -15.94 -23.98
N PRO A 863 17.87 -16.29 -24.57
CA PRO A 863 16.55 -16.25 -23.92
C PRO A 863 16.38 -17.38 -22.87
N VAL A 864 17.20 -17.35 -21.82
CA VAL A 864 17.34 -18.41 -20.81
C VAL A 864 16.07 -18.66 -20.01
N ASP A 865 15.25 -17.63 -19.80
CA ASP A 865 13.98 -17.76 -19.08
C ASP A 865 12.88 -18.37 -19.94
N GLN A 866 12.96 -18.21 -21.27
CA GLN A 866 12.02 -18.80 -22.21
C GLN A 866 12.41 -20.23 -22.60
N PHE A 867 13.71 -20.57 -22.53
CA PHE A 867 14.22 -21.93 -22.78
C PHE A 867 15.06 -22.42 -21.58
N PRO A 868 14.41 -23.01 -20.57
CA PRO A 868 15.08 -23.44 -19.33
C PRO A 868 16.28 -24.38 -19.53
N ILE A 869 16.35 -25.13 -20.63
CA ILE A 869 17.49 -25.97 -20.97
C ILE A 869 18.81 -25.18 -21.03
N LEU A 870 18.76 -23.90 -21.41
CA LEU A 870 19.93 -23.02 -21.47
C LEU A 870 20.48 -22.69 -20.08
N LYS A 871 19.65 -22.77 -19.03
CA LYS A 871 20.10 -22.65 -17.63
C LYS A 871 20.91 -23.88 -17.20
N LEU A 872 20.60 -25.05 -17.74
CA LEU A 872 21.27 -26.33 -17.43
C LEU A 872 22.60 -26.52 -18.19
N MET A 873 22.83 -25.74 -19.26
CA MET A 873 24.06 -25.87 -20.06
C MET A 873 25.32 -25.64 -19.22
N PRO A 874 26.37 -26.47 -19.37
CA PRO A 874 27.65 -26.25 -18.71
C PRO A 874 28.26 -24.88 -18.99
N GLU A 875 29.04 -24.36 -18.04
CA GLU A 875 29.60 -23.00 -18.11
C GLU A 875 30.56 -22.79 -19.29
N PHE A 876 31.35 -23.81 -19.67
CA PHE A 876 32.24 -23.73 -20.84
C PHE A 876 31.49 -23.53 -22.17
N MET A 877 30.19 -23.83 -22.22
CA MET A 877 29.31 -23.59 -23.38
C MET A 877 28.44 -22.34 -23.21
N SER A 878 28.53 -21.67 -22.07
CA SER A 878 27.64 -20.57 -21.67
C SER A 878 28.43 -19.32 -21.24
N PRO A 879 29.12 -18.62 -22.15
CA PRO A 879 29.93 -17.43 -21.81
C PRO A 879 29.16 -16.35 -21.04
N TRP A 880 27.84 -16.25 -21.28
CA TRP A 880 26.95 -15.32 -20.59
C TRP A 880 26.94 -15.52 -19.06
N LYS A 881 27.10 -16.76 -18.57
CA LYS A 881 27.15 -17.06 -17.12
C LYS A 881 28.40 -16.47 -16.50
N THR A 882 29.55 -16.62 -17.15
CA THR A 882 30.82 -16.08 -16.69
C THR A 882 30.79 -14.55 -16.70
N ARG A 883 30.27 -13.93 -17.77
CA ARG A 883 30.06 -12.47 -17.82
C ARG A 883 29.17 -11.97 -16.68
N ALA A 884 28.04 -12.63 -16.44
CA ALA A 884 27.11 -12.26 -15.37
C ALA A 884 27.75 -12.39 -13.97
N LYS A 885 28.47 -13.48 -13.70
CA LYS A 885 29.20 -13.69 -12.43
C LYS A 885 30.34 -12.69 -12.23
N ASN A 886 31.06 -12.34 -13.28
CA ASN A 886 32.13 -11.35 -13.22
C ASN A 886 31.55 -9.97 -12.88
N SER A 887 30.44 -9.60 -13.51
CA SER A 887 29.72 -8.36 -13.21
C SER A 887 29.23 -8.32 -11.75
N TYR A 888 28.63 -9.41 -11.24
CA TYR A 888 28.27 -9.53 -9.82
C TYR A 888 29.47 -9.33 -8.90
N LYS A 889 30.57 -10.03 -9.18
CA LYS A 889 31.79 -9.91 -8.39
C LYS A 889 32.32 -8.47 -8.38
N ALA A 890 32.31 -7.78 -9.53
CA ALA A 890 32.75 -6.40 -9.60
C ALA A 890 31.87 -5.46 -8.76
N MET A 891 30.54 -5.65 -8.79
CA MET A 891 29.60 -4.90 -7.94
C MET A 891 29.82 -5.19 -6.45
N ASP A 892 29.87 -6.47 -6.07
CA ASP A 892 30.03 -6.89 -4.68
C ASP A 892 31.37 -6.44 -4.08
N ASP A 893 32.47 -6.62 -4.80
CA ASP A 893 33.79 -6.14 -4.39
C ASP A 893 33.80 -4.61 -4.22
N THR A 894 33.12 -3.88 -5.09
CA THR A 894 33.05 -2.40 -5.05
C THR A 894 32.28 -1.91 -3.83
N TRP A 895 31.07 -2.43 -3.60
CA TRP A 895 30.22 -1.97 -2.49
C TRP A 895 30.66 -2.53 -1.13
N GLY A 896 31.30 -3.70 -1.11
CA GLY A 896 32.01 -4.21 0.05
C GLY A 896 33.20 -3.31 0.45
N GLU A 897 34.02 -2.89 -0.52
CA GLU A 897 35.12 -1.95 -0.30
C GLU A 897 34.62 -0.57 0.15
N ALA A 898 33.53 -0.07 -0.43
CA ALA A 898 32.90 1.18 -0.02
C ALA A 898 32.47 1.14 1.46
N ARG A 899 31.80 0.05 1.88
CA ARG A 899 31.42 -0.14 3.28
C ARG A 899 32.62 -0.25 4.21
N ARG A 900 33.66 -1.00 3.82
CA ARG A 900 34.89 -1.13 4.61
C ARG A 900 35.55 0.22 4.88
N ARG A 901 35.60 1.12 3.89
CA ARG A 901 36.12 2.49 4.06
C ARG A 901 35.28 3.33 5.01
N VAL A 902 33.95 3.19 4.96
CA VAL A 902 33.04 3.84 5.91
C VAL A 902 33.25 3.33 7.33
N ASP A 903 33.37 2.01 7.52
CA ASP A 903 33.61 1.42 8.84
C ASP A 903 34.98 1.88 9.39
N GLU A 904 36.03 1.93 8.55
CA GLU A 904 37.34 2.47 8.92
C GLU A 904 37.24 3.94 9.36
N ARG A 905 36.57 4.80 8.57
CA ARG A 905 36.31 6.20 8.94
C ARG A 905 35.58 6.30 10.28
N ARG A 906 34.52 5.53 10.48
CA ARG A 906 33.71 5.54 11.72
C ARG A 906 34.49 5.05 12.93
N SER A 907 35.37 4.05 12.77
CA SER A 907 36.25 3.55 13.85
C SER A 907 37.19 4.63 14.40
N LYS A 908 37.52 5.64 13.58
CA LYS A 908 38.30 6.83 13.97
C LYS A 908 37.44 7.92 14.60
N GLY A 909 36.17 7.65 14.88
CA GLY A 909 35.21 8.60 15.47
C GLY A 909 34.63 9.61 14.48
N GLN A 910 34.90 9.47 13.18
CA GLN A 910 34.46 10.42 12.16
C GLN A 910 33.09 10.04 11.61
N LYS A 911 32.02 10.57 12.20
CA LYS A 911 30.65 10.43 11.67
C LYS A 911 30.28 11.66 10.82
N ARG A 912 29.56 11.43 9.73
CA ARG A 912 29.17 12.44 8.74
C ARG A 912 27.66 12.38 8.52
N ASN A 913 27.11 13.43 7.94
CA ASN A 913 25.67 13.54 7.69
C ASN A 913 25.25 12.89 6.35
N CYS A 914 25.45 11.58 6.22
CA CYS A 914 25.12 10.81 5.01
C CYS A 914 24.15 9.66 5.29
N ILE A 915 23.63 9.03 4.24
CA ILE A 915 22.59 7.98 4.36
C ILE A 915 23.10 6.80 5.19
N VAL A 916 24.30 6.29 4.91
CA VAL A 916 24.85 5.13 5.62
C VAL A 916 25.01 5.39 7.11
N ASP A 917 25.52 6.58 7.49
CA ASP A 917 25.77 6.89 8.90
C ASP A 917 24.46 6.98 9.70
N ARG A 918 23.41 7.58 9.13
CA ARG A 918 22.09 7.64 9.77
C ARG A 918 21.43 6.28 9.94
N ILE A 919 21.64 5.36 8.99
CA ILE A 919 21.16 3.97 9.11
C ILE A 919 21.93 3.25 10.21
N LEU A 920 23.27 3.34 10.20
CA LEU A 920 24.13 2.69 11.20
C LEU A 920 23.96 3.26 12.62
N ASP A 921 23.57 4.52 12.75
CA ASP A 921 23.28 5.16 14.05
C ASP A 921 21.87 4.85 14.56
N GLY A 922 21.04 4.15 13.78
CA GLY A 922 19.67 3.81 14.15
C GLY A 922 18.70 5.01 14.11
N GLU A 923 19.15 6.17 13.62
CA GLU A 923 18.28 7.35 13.39
C GLU A 923 17.19 7.05 12.35
N LYS A 924 17.45 6.07 11.47
CA LYS A 924 16.50 5.62 10.47
C LYS A 924 16.50 4.09 10.39
N ALA A 925 15.54 3.48 11.08
CA ALA A 925 15.30 2.04 10.97
C ALA A 925 14.65 1.72 9.63
N LEU A 926 15.18 0.69 8.95
CA LEU A 926 14.46 0.01 7.88
C LEU A 926 13.31 -0.79 8.50
N ASP A 927 12.16 -0.81 7.82
CA ASP A 927 10.99 -1.58 8.28
C ASP A 927 11.25 -3.11 8.18
N VAL A 928 12.27 -3.50 7.40
CA VAL A 928 12.75 -4.87 7.24
C VAL A 928 14.25 -4.91 7.57
N PRO A 929 14.71 -5.82 8.45
CA PRO A 929 16.14 -5.99 8.72
C PRO A 929 16.90 -6.40 7.44
N LEU A 930 18.04 -5.76 7.20
CA LEU A 930 18.94 -6.10 6.10
C LEU A 930 20.22 -6.74 6.63
N SER A 931 20.74 -7.72 5.90
CA SER A 931 22.13 -8.12 6.03
C SER A 931 23.07 -7.00 5.58
N ASP A 932 24.34 -7.04 6.00
CA ASP A 932 25.33 -6.06 5.53
C ASP A 932 25.48 -6.09 4.00
N HIS A 933 25.46 -7.27 3.39
CA HIS A 933 25.49 -7.42 1.92
C HIS A 933 24.32 -6.67 1.28
N GLN A 934 23.08 -6.95 1.71
CA GLN A 934 21.89 -6.27 1.19
C GLN A 934 21.92 -4.76 1.37
N LEU A 935 22.35 -4.30 2.55
CA LEU A 935 22.48 -2.87 2.80
C LEU A 935 23.51 -2.22 1.86
N ASN A 936 24.65 -2.88 1.65
CA ASN A 936 25.71 -2.37 0.79
C ASN A 936 25.25 -2.26 -0.67
N HIS A 937 24.58 -3.30 -1.19
CA HIS A 937 24.04 -3.30 -2.55
C HIS A 937 22.90 -2.28 -2.70
N PHE A 938 21.99 -2.16 -1.73
CA PHE A 938 20.96 -1.11 -1.75
C PHE A 938 21.55 0.30 -1.84
N LEU A 939 22.56 0.60 -1.02
CA LEU A 939 23.25 1.89 -1.06
C LEU A 939 24.07 2.07 -2.35
N GLY A 940 24.67 1.00 -2.86
CA GLY A 940 25.36 0.95 -4.15
C GLY A 940 24.45 1.35 -5.31
N VAL A 941 23.26 0.77 -5.41
CA VAL A 941 22.27 1.10 -6.45
C VAL A 941 21.85 2.58 -6.41
N ILE A 942 21.82 3.23 -5.24
CA ILE A 942 21.58 4.67 -5.15
C ILE A 942 22.74 5.47 -5.78
N VAL A 943 23.98 5.03 -5.60
CA VAL A 943 25.15 5.65 -6.23
C VAL A 943 25.18 5.40 -7.73
N GLU A 944 24.95 4.17 -8.17
CA GLU A 944 24.84 3.78 -9.59
C GLU A 944 23.84 4.68 -10.32
N GLY A 945 22.62 4.78 -9.79
CA GLY A 945 21.58 5.61 -10.36
C GLY A 945 21.90 7.10 -10.31
N GLY A 946 22.56 7.58 -9.25
CA GLY A 946 22.86 9.01 -9.05
C GLY A 946 24.04 9.52 -9.87
N ALA A 947 25.08 8.69 -10.07
CA ALA A 947 26.32 9.06 -10.73
C ALA A 947 26.27 8.80 -12.25
N ASP A 948 26.15 7.53 -12.64
CA ASP A 948 26.28 7.09 -14.04
C ASP A 948 25.26 7.75 -14.97
N THR A 949 24.00 7.75 -14.55
CA THR A 949 22.92 8.32 -15.38
C THR A 949 23.01 9.83 -15.53
N THR A 950 23.46 10.52 -14.48
CA THR A 950 23.64 11.99 -14.50
C THR A 950 24.81 12.36 -15.40
N ALA A 951 25.93 11.65 -15.31
CA ALA A 951 27.09 11.87 -16.18
C ALA A 951 26.71 11.65 -17.65
N SER A 952 26.05 10.55 -17.97
CA SER A 952 25.63 10.18 -19.33
C SER A 952 24.70 11.22 -19.98
N SER A 953 23.72 11.72 -19.21
CA SER A 953 22.81 12.80 -19.65
C SER A 953 23.56 14.12 -19.89
N MET A 954 24.52 14.46 -19.03
CA MET A 954 25.29 15.70 -19.13
C MET A 954 26.33 15.66 -20.25
N LEU A 955 26.96 14.51 -20.51
CA LEU A 955 27.82 14.30 -21.67
C LEU A 955 27.05 14.48 -22.97
N THR A 956 25.85 13.92 -23.06
CA THR A 956 24.94 14.16 -24.21
C THR A 956 24.63 15.66 -24.35
N SER A 957 24.31 16.34 -23.26
CA SER A 957 23.99 17.77 -23.32
C SER A 957 25.19 18.63 -23.76
N ILE A 958 26.39 18.33 -23.28
CA ILE A 958 27.64 18.99 -23.70
C ILE A 958 27.88 18.77 -25.20
N MET A 959 27.74 17.52 -25.67
CA MET A 959 27.90 17.17 -27.08
C MET A 959 26.94 17.98 -27.97
N MET A 960 25.66 18.02 -27.58
CA MET A 960 24.64 18.73 -28.36
C MET A 960 24.79 20.25 -28.28
N LEU A 961 25.24 20.80 -27.15
CA LEU A 961 25.54 22.23 -27.05
C LEU A 961 26.72 22.64 -27.94
N ALA A 962 27.79 21.83 -28.01
CA ALA A 962 28.93 22.07 -28.89
C ALA A 962 28.54 22.07 -30.38
N LEU A 963 27.57 21.23 -30.74
CA LEU A 963 27.02 21.13 -32.11
C LEU A 963 26.02 22.25 -32.43
N ASN A 964 25.38 22.86 -31.43
CA ASN A 964 24.32 23.87 -31.60
C ASN A 964 24.57 25.16 -30.78
N PRO A 965 25.57 25.98 -31.17
CA PRO A 965 25.98 27.18 -30.41
C PRO A 965 24.88 28.24 -30.22
N GLU A 966 23.84 28.25 -31.04
CA GLU A 966 22.71 29.17 -30.92
C GLU A 966 21.93 28.99 -29.62
N TYR A 967 21.81 27.75 -29.12
CA TYR A 967 21.11 27.49 -27.86
C TYR A 967 21.96 27.92 -26.67
N GLN A 968 23.29 27.81 -26.77
CA GLN A 968 24.22 28.39 -25.79
C GLN A 968 24.01 29.90 -25.70
N ARG A 969 23.99 30.62 -26.83
CA ARG A 969 23.78 32.09 -26.86
C ARG A 969 22.44 32.51 -26.25
N LYS A 970 21.36 31.76 -26.49
CA LYS A 970 20.04 32.05 -25.89
C LYS A 970 20.06 31.91 -24.37
N ALA A 971 20.65 30.82 -23.86
CA ALA A 971 20.81 30.60 -22.43
C ALA A 971 21.70 31.66 -21.78
N GLN A 972 22.85 31.95 -22.40
CA GLN A 972 23.81 32.96 -21.96
C GLN A 972 23.16 34.35 -21.86
N LYS A 973 22.29 34.73 -22.80
CA LYS A 973 21.56 36.00 -22.70
C LYS A 973 20.69 36.10 -21.43
N GLN A 974 20.02 35.01 -21.03
CA GLN A 974 19.26 34.99 -19.78
C GLN A 974 20.19 35.04 -18.56
N LEU A 975 21.27 34.26 -18.59
CA LEU A 975 22.27 34.22 -17.52
C LEU A 975 22.93 35.59 -17.32
N ASP A 976 23.33 36.26 -18.38
CA ASP A 976 23.97 37.59 -18.33
C ASP A 976 23.01 38.64 -17.77
N SER A 977 21.72 38.55 -18.09
CA SER A 977 20.69 39.49 -17.62
C SER A 977 20.32 39.29 -16.15
N VAL A 978 20.34 38.06 -15.64
CA VAL A 978 19.86 37.72 -14.29
C VAL A 978 21.00 37.60 -13.28
N VAL A 979 22.10 36.97 -13.69
CA VAL A 979 23.23 36.63 -12.83
C VAL A 979 24.40 37.60 -13.02
N GLY A 980 24.64 38.04 -14.25
CA GLY A 980 25.78 38.89 -14.60
C GLY A 980 27.12 38.16 -14.44
N THR A 981 28.20 38.91 -14.16
CA THR A 981 29.57 38.35 -14.12
C THR A 981 30.19 38.26 -12.73
N ASP A 982 29.49 38.72 -11.67
CA ASP A 982 30.10 38.91 -10.35
C ASP A 982 29.94 37.69 -9.41
N ARG A 983 29.07 36.74 -9.78
CA ARG A 983 28.82 35.46 -9.09
C ARG A 983 28.42 34.38 -10.10
N SER A 984 28.57 33.11 -9.77
CA SER A 984 27.98 32.02 -10.57
C SER A 984 26.46 31.85 -10.31
N PRO A 985 25.71 31.19 -11.22
CA PRO A 985 24.30 30.88 -11.02
C PRO A 985 24.05 29.96 -9.82
N ALA A 986 22.97 30.19 -9.08
CA ALA A 986 22.56 29.40 -7.92
C ALA A 986 21.10 28.92 -8.07
N TRP A 987 20.67 27.94 -7.26
CA TRP A 987 19.30 27.38 -7.35
C TRP A 987 18.20 28.43 -7.32
N SER A 988 18.39 29.48 -6.52
CA SER A 988 17.45 30.59 -6.38
C SER A 988 17.17 31.32 -7.69
N ASP A 989 18.06 31.20 -8.69
CA ASP A 989 17.88 31.80 -10.01
C ASP A 989 16.95 30.98 -10.91
N PHE A 990 16.64 29.71 -10.58
CA PHE A 990 15.92 28.76 -11.44
C PHE A 990 14.68 29.34 -12.12
N SER A 991 13.83 30.05 -11.36
CA SER A 991 12.58 30.64 -11.87
C SER A 991 12.79 31.77 -12.89
N GLN A 992 13.96 32.40 -12.91
CA GLN A 992 14.29 33.54 -13.77
C GLN A 992 15.09 33.14 -15.02
N ILE A 993 15.71 31.95 -15.03
CA ILE A 993 16.46 31.41 -16.18
C ILE A 993 15.92 30.05 -16.65
N PRO A 994 14.63 29.96 -17.00
CA PRO A 994 13.94 28.70 -17.31
C PRO A 994 14.51 27.96 -18.53
N TYR A 995 15.21 28.66 -19.44
CA TYR A 995 15.75 28.06 -20.66
C TYR A 995 16.85 27.03 -20.39
N ILE A 996 17.55 27.12 -19.25
CA ILE A 996 18.51 26.10 -18.82
C ILE A 996 17.82 24.75 -18.67
N ASN A 997 16.64 24.71 -18.05
CA ASN A 997 15.91 23.46 -17.88
C ASN A 997 15.39 22.92 -19.21
N CYS A 998 15.09 23.79 -20.18
CA CYS A 998 14.70 23.39 -21.52
C CYS A 998 15.83 22.62 -22.23
N ILE A 999 17.08 23.05 -22.07
CA ILE A 999 18.28 22.36 -22.60
C ILE A 999 18.44 20.98 -21.96
N VAL A 1000 18.31 20.90 -20.63
CA VAL A 1000 18.40 19.62 -19.90
C VAL A 1000 17.32 18.64 -20.37
N LYS A 1001 16.06 19.09 -20.47
CA LYS A 1001 14.94 18.27 -20.95
C LYS A 1001 15.14 17.79 -22.38
N GLU A 1002 15.65 18.63 -23.28
CA GLU A 1002 15.94 18.22 -24.64
C GLU A 1002 17.11 17.24 -24.72
N GLY A 1003 18.14 17.38 -23.88
CA GLY A 1003 19.20 16.36 -23.75
C GLY A 1003 18.63 14.99 -23.39
N MET A 1004 17.79 14.94 -22.34
CA MET A 1004 17.13 13.71 -21.89
C MET A 1004 16.12 13.15 -22.89
N ARG A 1005 15.45 14.02 -23.67
CA ARG A 1005 14.52 13.61 -24.71
C ARG A 1005 15.27 13.01 -25.91
N TRP A 1006 16.29 13.72 -26.38
CA TRP A 1006 17.09 13.41 -27.56
C TRP A 1006 17.85 12.08 -27.40
N HIS A 1007 18.53 11.90 -26.27
CA HIS A 1007 19.19 10.64 -25.96
C HIS A 1007 18.92 10.23 -24.52
N PRO A 1008 17.80 9.52 -24.25
CA PRO A 1008 17.52 9.00 -22.92
C PRO A 1008 18.59 7.98 -22.51
N VAL A 1009 19.00 8.03 -21.24
CA VAL A 1009 20.02 7.11 -20.69
C VAL A 1009 19.54 5.66 -20.71
N LEU A 1010 18.23 5.41 -20.54
CA LEU A 1010 17.62 4.09 -20.63
C LEU A 1010 16.63 4.06 -21.81
N PRO A 1011 17.06 3.88 -23.08
CA PRO A 1011 16.19 3.95 -24.25
C PRO A 1011 14.97 3.01 -24.22
N LEU A 1012 15.09 1.87 -23.54
CA LEU A 1012 14.04 0.85 -23.40
C LEU A 1012 13.29 0.93 -22.05
N GLY A 1013 13.70 1.82 -21.14
CA GLY A 1013 13.25 1.81 -19.76
C GLY A 1013 13.62 0.53 -19.01
N VAL A 1014 13.04 0.34 -17.83
CA VAL A 1014 13.22 -0.89 -17.03
C VAL A 1014 11.96 -1.75 -17.15
N PRO A 1015 12.05 -3.04 -17.51
CA PRO A 1015 10.90 -3.92 -17.67
C PRO A 1015 9.99 -4.00 -16.44
N HIS A 1016 8.68 -4.00 -16.66
CA HIS A 1016 7.65 -4.28 -15.67
C HIS A 1016 7.06 -5.66 -15.92
N ARG A 1017 6.39 -6.25 -14.92
CA ARG A 1017 5.59 -7.48 -15.07
C ARG A 1017 4.19 -7.26 -14.52
N VAL A 1018 3.21 -7.82 -15.20
CA VAL A 1018 1.80 -7.81 -14.79
C VAL A 1018 1.53 -8.98 -13.85
N ASN A 1019 0.94 -8.74 -12.68
CA ASN A 1019 0.73 -9.81 -11.68
C ASN A 1019 -0.59 -10.59 -11.81
N GLN A 1020 -1.51 -10.13 -12.67
CA GLN A 1020 -2.79 -10.77 -12.98
C GLN A 1020 -3.20 -10.48 -14.43
N ASP A 1021 -4.17 -11.23 -14.96
CA ASP A 1021 -4.77 -10.90 -16.25
C ASP A 1021 -5.48 -9.54 -16.15
N ASP A 1022 -5.37 -8.74 -17.20
CA ASP A 1022 -6.05 -7.44 -17.32
C ASP A 1022 -6.45 -7.19 -18.78
N TYR A 1023 -7.35 -6.23 -19.01
CA TYR A 1023 -7.75 -5.80 -20.34
C TYR A 1023 -7.53 -4.29 -20.50
N TYR A 1024 -7.02 -3.90 -21.67
CA TYR A 1024 -6.87 -2.50 -22.07
C TYR A 1024 -7.46 -2.29 -23.47
N ASN A 1025 -8.48 -1.43 -23.59
CA ASN A 1025 -9.21 -1.20 -24.84
C ASN A 1025 -9.62 -2.50 -25.55
N GLY A 1026 -10.17 -3.46 -24.79
CA GLY A 1026 -10.58 -4.78 -25.29
C GLY A 1026 -9.44 -5.76 -25.60
N MET A 1027 -8.18 -5.36 -25.45
CA MET A 1027 -7.02 -6.23 -25.64
C MET A 1027 -6.61 -6.89 -24.32
N LEU A 1028 -6.47 -8.22 -24.33
CA LEU A 1028 -6.00 -9.01 -23.18
C LEU A 1028 -4.52 -8.77 -22.95
N ILE A 1029 -4.16 -8.40 -21.73
CA ILE A 1029 -2.80 -8.40 -21.20
C ILE A 1029 -2.71 -9.54 -20.18
N PRO A 1030 -2.15 -10.71 -20.57
CA PRO A 1030 -2.08 -11.84 -19.67
C PRO A 1030 -1.17 -11.58 -18.46
N LYS A 1031 -1.48 -12.24 -17.34
CA LYS A 1031 -0.60 -12.40 -16.19
C LYS A 1031 0.79 -12.84 -16.63
N ASP A 1032 1.79 -12.35 -15.91
CA ASP A 1032 3.21 -12.60 -16.14
C ASP A 1032 3.76 -12.05 -17.46
N SER A 1033 2.96 -11.29 -18.22
CA SER A 1033 3.47 -10.53 -19.35
C SER A 1033 4.47 -9.48 -18.89
N THR A 1034 5.58 -9.36 -19.61
CA THR A 1034 6.51 -8.25 -19.46
C THR A 1034 5.91 -7.02 -20.12
N VAL A 1035 6.07 -5.83 -19.53
CA VAL A 1035 5.58 -4.56 -20.04
C VAL A 1035 6.73 -3.57 -20.13
N LEU A 1036 6.90 -2.91 -21.28
CA LEU A 1036 7.97 -1.94 -21.53
C LEU A 1036 7.42 -0.58 -21.96
N ILE A 1037 8.07 0.48 -21.49
CA ILE A 1037 7.94 1.84 -22.01
C ILE A 1037 9.15 2.07 -22.93
N PRO A 1038 9.00 2.08 -24.26
CA PRO A 1038 10.11 2.29 -25.17
C PRO A 1038 10.44 3.80 -25.23
N ILE A 1039 11.14 4.31 -24.20
CA ILE A 1039 11.35 5.74 -23.94
C ILE A 1039 11.87 6.47 -25.19
N TRP A 1040 12.92 5.97 -25.84
CA TRP A 1040 13.46 6.60 -27.05
C TRP A 1040 12.43 6.62 -28.18
N ALA A 1041 11.76 5.49 -28.44
CA ALA A 1041 10.76 5.41 -29.51
C ALA A 1041 9.61 6.40 -29.29
N MET A 1042 9.12 6.53 -28.05
CA MET A 1042 8.10 7.51 -27.70
C MET A 1042 8.59 8.94 -27.92
N HIS A 1043 9.81 9.24 -27.48
CA HIS A 1043 10.44 10.56 -27.65
C HIS A 1043 10.69 10.93 -29.11
N PHE A 1044 10.83 9.93 -29.99
CA PHE A 1044 11.04 10.10 -31.43
C PHE A 1044 9.76 10.01 -32.27
N THR A 1045 8.58 10.17 -31.64
CA THR A 1045 7.29 10.01 -32.32
C THR A 1045 6.50 11.33 -32.37
N GLU A 1046 6.29 11.85 -33.58
CA GLU A 1046 5.54 13.10 -33.81
C GLU A 1046 4.10 13.04 -33.28
N LYS A 1047 3.43 11.89 -33.47
CA LYS A 1047 2.05 11.67 -32.99
C LYS A 1047 1.90 11.85 -31.48
N LEU A 1048 2.99 11.76 -30.72
CA LEU A 1048 3.02 11.96 -29.26
C LEU A 1048 3.41 13.38 -28.84
N GLY A 1049 3.42 14.33 -29.78
CA GLY A 1049 3.62 15.77 -29.53
C GLY A 1049 5.04 16.29 -29.81
N TYR A 1050 5.97 15.43 -30.27
CA TYR A 1050 7.36 15.83 -30.55
C TYR A 1050 7.54 16.25 -32.01
N LYS A 1051 7.20 17.50 -32.36
CA LYS A 1051 7.39 18.03 -33.73
C LYS A 1051 8.86 17.96 -34.18
N ASN A 1052 9.17 17.45 -35.37
CA ASN A 1052 10.55 17.27 -35.83
C ASN A 1052 11.43 16.57 -34.76
N PRO A 1053 11.10 15.32 -34.39
CA PRO A 1053 11.72 14.63 -33.27
C PRO A 1053 13.21 14.36 -33.48
N GLU A 1054 13.63 14.32 -34.76
CA GLU A 1054 15.00 14.16 -35.29
C GLU A 1054 15.82 15.47 -35.24
N LYS A 1055 15.27 16.57 -34.70
CA LYS A 1055 16.04 17.79 -34.43
C LYS A 1055 16.19 18.01 -32.93
N TYR A 1056 17.43 18.25 -32.49
CA TYR A 1056 17.71 18.75 -31.15
C TYR A 1056 17.25 20.20 -31.04
N ASP A 1057 16.20 20.43 -30.26
CA ASP A 1057 15.54 21.72 -30.15
C ASP A 1057 15.02 21.99 -28.72
N PRO A 1058 15.81 22.68 -27.88
CA PRO A 1058 15.37 23.11 -26.55
C PRO A 1058 14.18 24.08 -26.58
N ASP A 1059 13.93 24.81 -27.67
CA ASP A 1059 12.80 25.75 -27.73
C ASP A 1059 11.45 25.02 -27.58
N ARG A 1060 11.42 23.71 -27.87
CA ARG A 1060 10.28 22.80 -27.65
C ARG A 1060 9.70 22.87 -26.23
N PHE A 1061 10.54 23.16 -25.23
CA PHE A 1061 10.14 23.18 -23.82
C PHE A 1061 9.99 24.59 -23.25
N THR A 1062 10.05 25.64 -24.06
CA THR A 1062 9.95 27.03 -23.59
C THR A 1062 8.62 27.33 -22.88
N ASP A 1063 7.51 26.78 -23.37
CA ASP A 1063 6.18 26.87 -22.74
C ASP A 1063 6.01 25.88 -21.57
N HIS A 1064 7.00 25.01 -21.35
CA HIS A 1064 6.97 23.91 -20.40
C HIS A 1064 8.27 23.78 -19.57
N PRO A 1065 8.77 24.87 -18.95
CA PRO A 1065 10.10 24.89 -18.33
C PRO A 1065 10.14 24.23 -16.96
N ARG A 1066 9.01 23.72 -16.45
CA ARG A 1066 8.95 23.06 -15.14
C ARG A 1066 9.74 21.75 -15.14
N LEU A 1067 10.22 21.41 -13.95
CA LEU A 1067 10.91 20.15 -13.67
C LEU A 1067 9.98 18.97 -13.95
N ALA A 1068 10.51 17.88 -14.50
CA ALA A 1068 9.83 16.60 -14.63
C ALA A 1068 9.25 16.15 -13.29
N SER A 1069 9.94 16.40 -12.17
CA SER A 1069 9.42 16.06 -10.85
C SER A 1069 8.15 16.80 -10.43
N GLU A 1070 7.92 18.00 -10.94
CA GLU A 1070 6.67 18.73 -10.75
C GLU A 1070 5.57 18.20 -11.68
N LEU A 1071 5.95 17.69 -12.85
CA LEU A 1071 5.02 17.23 -13.89
C LEU A 1071 4.58 15.79 -13.70
N CYS A 1072 5.41 14.92 -13.12
CA CYS A 1072 5.07 13.53 -12.78
C CYS A 1072 3.93 13.43 -11.76
N SER A 1073 3.64 14.51 -11.03
CA SER A 1073 2.53 14.58 -10.07
C SER A 1073 1.27 15.26 -10.63
N ALA A 1074 1.29 15.65 -11.91
CA ALA A 1074 0.16 16.31 -12.55
C ALA A 1074 -0.97 15.31 -12.87
N THR A 1075 -2.22 15.74 -12.73
CA THR A 1075 -3.42 14.92 -13.03
C THR A 1075 -3.58 14.60 -14.52
N ASN A 1076 -2.99 15.42 -15.40
CA ASN A 1076 -3.03 15.22 -16.84
C ASN A 1076 -1.77 14.49 -17.32
N CYS A 1077 -1.94 13.27 -17.85
CA CYS A 1077 -0.85 12.45 -18.38
C CYS A 1077 -0.09 13.07 -19.57
N PHE A 1078 -0.67 14.07 -20.24
CA PHE A 1078 -0.02 14.83 -21.30
C PHE A 1078 0.92 15.92 -20.78
N CYS A 1079 0.88 16.24 -19.48
CA CYS A 1079 1.80 17.22 -18.87
C CYS A 1079 3.22 16.68 -18.70
N LEU A 1080 3.42 15.36 -18.62
CA LEU A 1080 4.76 14.80 -18.53
C LEU A 1080 5.42 14.82 -19.91
N HIS A 1081 6.39 15.72 -20.12
CA HIS A 1081 6.94 15.95 -21.46
C HIS A 1081 8.04 14.98 -21.89
N HIS A 1082 8.55 14.11 -21.01
CA HIS A 1082 9.46 13.01 -21.35
C HIS A 1082 9.38 11.90 -20.29
N PHE A 1083 9.65 10.66 -20.67
CA PHE A 1083 9.59 9.46 -19.81
C PHE A 1083 10.97 9.03 -19.29
N GLY A 1084 11.98 9.90 -19.35
CA GLY A 1084 13.36 9.58 -18.94
C GLY A 1084 13.50 9.11 -17.48
N TYR A 1085 12.53 9.43 -16.62
CA TYR A 1085 12.48 8.97 -15.22
C TYR A 1085 11.51 7.79 -14.99
N GLY A 1086 10.93 7.23 -16.05
CA GLY A 1086 9.88 6.20 -15.98
C GLY A 1086 8.51 6.78 -15.63
N ALA A 1087 7.61 5.92 -15.16
CA ALA A 1087 6.24 6.27 -14.78
C ALA A 1087 5.74 5.39 -13.61
N GLY A 1088 4.60 5.76 -13.03
CA GLY A 1088 3.89 5.00 -12.02
C GLY A 1088 4.63 4.82 -10.70
N ARG A 1089 4.29 3.74 -9.99
CA ARG A 1089 4.89 3.40 -8.68
C ARG A 1089 6.39 3.10 -8.75
N ARG A 1090 6.95 2.92 -9.95
CA ARG A 1090 8.38 2.65 -10.19
C ARG A 1090 9.12 3.87 -10.76
N VAL A 1091 8.52 5.06 -10.77
CA VAL A 1091 9.19 6.31 -11.18
C VAL A 1091 10.51 6.50 -10.41
N CYS A 1092 11.52 7.09 -11.04
CA CYS A 1092 12.86 7.23 -10.46
C CYS A 1092 12.84 7.91 -9.08
N PRO A 1093 13.40 7.27 -8.02
CA PRO A 1093 13.46 7.88 -6.68
C PRO A 1093 14.48 9.03 -6.60
N GLY A 1094 15.47 9.03 -7.49
CA GLY A 1094 16.51 10.06 -7.56
C GLY A 1094 16.19 11.24 -8.46
N MET A 1095 14.98 11.32 -9.02
CA MET A 1095 14.59 12.36 -9.98
C MET A 1095 14.88 13.78 -9.48
N HIS A 1096 14.51 14.10 -8.23
CA HIS A 1096 14.75 15.43 -7.67
C HIS A 1096 16.24 15.78 -7.52
N LEU A 1097 17.08 14.79 -7.18
CA LEU A 1097 18.53 14.96 -7.08
C LEU A 1097 19.12 15.20 -8.47
N ALA A 1098 18.75 14.35 -9.43
CA ALA A 1098 19.22 14.42 -10.81
C ALA A 1098 18.90 15.77 -11.45
N GLU A 1099 17.65 16.23 -11.40
CA GLU A 1099 17.24 17.50 -12.01
C GLU A 1099 17.97 18.72 -11.43
N ARG A 1100 18.15 18.76 -10.10
CA ARG A 1100 18.92 19.82 -9.43
C ARG A 1100 20.40 19.80 -9.85
N THR A 1101 21.02 18.61 -9.91
CA THR A 1101 22.42 18.46 -10.31
C THR A 1101 22.61 18.85 -11.78
N GLN A 1102 21.78 18.33 -12.68
CA GLN A 1102 21.87 18.59 -14.13
C GLN A 1102 21.66 20.06 -14.46
N TRP A 1103 20.68 20.70 -13.81
CA TRP A 1103 20.46 22.13 -13.96
C TRP A 1103 21.66 22.96 -13.49
N ARG A 1104 22.26 22.63 -12.33
CA ARG A 1104 23.45 23.33 -11.81
C ARG A 1104 24.64 23.23 -12.75
N ILE A 1105 24.92 22.02 -13.21
CA ILE A 1105 26.00 21.77 -14.18
C ILE A 1105 25.74 22.61 -15.43
N THR A 1106 24.56 22.49 -16.03
CA THR A 1106 24.23 23.20 -17.28
C THR A 1106 24.27 24.72 -17.12
N ALA A 1107 23.65 25.27 -16.07
CA ALA A 1107 23.64 26.71 -15.79
C ALA A 1107 25.06 27.25 -15.62
N LYS A 1108 25.88 26.59 -14.79
CA LYS A 1108 27.24 27.04 -14.48
C LYS A 1108 28.19 26.86 -15.66
N LEU A 1109 28.07 25.78 -16.43
CA LEU A 1109 28.85 25.59 -17.65
C LEU A 1109 28.57 26.70 -18.67
N LEU A 1110 27.30 26.98 -18.96
CA LEU A 1110 26.91 28.01 -19.94
C LEU A 1110 27.20 29.43 -19.46
N TRP A 1111 27.18 29.66 -18.15
CA TRP A 1111 27.62 30.93 -17.58
C TRP A 1111 29.15 31.11 -17.69
N ALA A 1112 29.93 30.05 -17.51
CA ALA A 1112 31.38 30.11 -17.46
C ALA A 1112 32.07 30.03 -18.83
N PHE A 1113 31.53 29.23 -19.76
CA PHE A 1113 32.22 28.82 -20.97
C PHE A 1113 31.37 28.94 -22.24
N ASP A 1114 32.05 29.19 -23.35
CA ASP A 1114 31.59 28.80 -24.69
C ASP A 1114 32.11 27.39 -24.96
N ILE A 1115 31.20 26.47 -25.32
CA ILE A 1115 31.52 25.07 -25.62
C ILE A 1115 31.60 24.94 -27.14
N GLU A 1116 32.80 24.70 -27.64
CA GLU A 1116 33.09 24.67 -29.09
C GLU A 1116 33.56 23.28 -29.52
N ARG A 1117 33.38 22.97 -30.80
CA ARG A 1117 34.07 21.83 -31.43
C ARG A 1117 35.57 22.10 -31.48
N GLU A 1118 36.38 21.09 -31.17
CA GLU A 1118 37.82 21.20 -31.35
C GLU A 1118 38.15 21.41 -32.84
N ILE A 1119 39.18 22.20 -33.14
CA ILE A 1119 39.65 22.38 -34.52
C ILE A 1119 40.82 21.44 -34.74
N ASP A 1120 40.73 20.60 -35.77
CA ASP A 1120 41.83 19.73 -36.16
C ASP A 1120 42.99 20.58 -36.70
N VAL A 1121 44.17 20.42 -36.08
CA VAL A 1121 45.35 21.25 -36.38
C VAL A 1121 45.90 20.99 -37.79
N ALA A 1122 45.70 19.79 -38.35
CA ALA A 1122 46.20 19.42 -39.67
C ALA A 1122 45.30 19.92 -40.81
N THR A 1123 43.98 19.96 -40.58
CA THR A 1123 42.98 20.29 -41.61
C THR A 1123 42.34 21.67 -41.45
N GLY A 1124 42.46 22.29 -40.27
CA GLY A 1124 41.85 23.58 -39.94
C GLY A 1124 40.31 23.53 -39.84
N LYS A 1125 39.71 22.33 -39.85
CA LYS A 1125 38.26 22.13 -39.77
C LYS A 1125 37.84 21.66 -38.37
N PRO A 1126 36.58 21.91 -37.95
CA PRO A 1126 36.06 21.31 -36.74
C PRO A 1126 36.16 19.77 -36.79
N VAL A 1127 36.64 19.16 -35.71
CA VAL A 1127 36.62 17.72 -35.51
C VAL A 1127 35.17 17.25 -35.59
N GLU A 1128 34.95 16.21 -36.39
CA GLU A 1128 33.64 15.59 -36.53
C GLU A 1128 33.27 14.87 -35.24
N ILE A 1129 32.04 15.10 -34.77
CA ILE A 1129 31.48 14.44 -33.59
C ILE A 1129 30.37 13.52 -34.11
N ASP A 1130 30.55 12.22 -33.94
CA ASP A 1130 29.53 11.22 -34.28
C ASP A 1130 28.43 11.22 -33.21
N ILE A 1131 27.24 11.68 -33.59
CA ILE A 1131 26.07 11.80 -32.71
C ILE A 1131 25.41 10.45 -32.39
N ASP A 1132 25.77 9.38 -33.08
CA ASP A 1132 25.28 8.02 -32.84
C ASP A 1132 26.31 7.16 -32.06
N SER A 1133 27.50 7.70 -31.78
CA SER A 1133 28.58 6.98 -31.10
C SER A 1133 28.38 6.88 -29.58
N TYR A 1134 27.55 5.91 -29.17
CA TYR A 1134 27.27 5.57 -27.77
C TYR A 1134 27.82 4.19 -27.40
N ASN A 1135 27.98 3.92 -26.11
CA ASN A 1135 28.20 2.54 -25.63
C ASN A 1135 26.93 1.69 -25.88
N GLU A 1136 27.13 0.38 -26.01
CA GLU A 1136 26.06 -0.61 -26.02
C GLU A 1136 25.88 -1.11 -24.57
N GLY A 1137 24.64 -1.27 -24.11
CA GLY A 1137 24.38 -1.58 -22.72
C GLY A 1137 22.99 -1.12 -22.27
N ILE A 1138 22.55 -1.63 -21.12
CA ILE A 1138 21.27 -1.19 -20.52
C ILE A 1138 21.21 0.33 -20.33
N SER A 1139 22.36 0.95 -20.04
CA SER A 1139 22.59 2.40 -19.93
C SER A 1139 23.38 2.90 -21.13
N HIS A 1140 22.88 3.94 -21.79
CA HIS A 1140 23.52 4.60 -22.93
C HIS A 1140 24.23 5.89 -22.51
N CYS A 1141 25.51 5.97 -22.84
CA CYS A 1141 26.43 7.08 -22.62
C CYS A 1141 27.23 7.35 -23.92
N PRO A 1142 27.44 8.62 -24.33
CA PRO A 1142 28.27 8.91 -25.48
C PRO A 1142 29.69 8.39 -25.23
N LYS A 1143 30.32 7.78 -26.24
CA LYS A 1143 31.75 7.46 -26.16
C LYS A 1143 32.57 8.76 -26.06
N PRO A 1144 33.80 8.74 -25.54
CA PRO A 1144 34.63 9.93 -25.44
C PRO A 1144 34.73 10.70 -26.76
N PHE A 1145 34.42 12.00 -26.71
CA PHE A 1145 34.43 12.91 -27.85
C PHE A 1145 35.22 14.18 -27.51
N LYS A 1146 35.56 14.96 -28.54
CA LYS A 1146 36.45 16.13 -28.40
C LYS A 1146 35.70 17.44 -28.50
N VAL A 1147 35.78 18.25 -27.43
CA VAL A 1147 35.25 19.62 -27.37
C VAL A 1147 36.22 20.53 -26.64
N LYS A 1148 36.06 21.84 -26.85
CA LYS A 1148 36.86 22.89 -26.24
C LYS A 1148 35.98 23.75 -25.35
N PHE A 1149 36.37 23.94 -24.10
CA PHE A 1149 35.76 24.88 -23.18
C PHE A 1149 36.55 26.19 -23.17
N VAL A 1150 35.95 27.28 -23.67
CA VAL A 1150 36.58 28.60 -23.73
C VAL A 1150 35.94 29.49 -22.68
N SER A 1151 36.72 29.98 -21.69
CA SER A 1151 36.17 30.89 -20.68
C SER A 1151 35.62 32.16 -21.33
N ARG A 1152 34.37 32.51 -21.04
CA ARG A 1152 33.67 33.65 -21.68
C ARG A 1152 34.33 34.99 -21.40
N SER A 1153 34.93 35.16 -20.22
CA SER A 1153 35.77 36.33 -19.92
C SER A 1153 36.71 36.10 -18.73
N LYS A 1154 37.68 37.00 -18.54
CA LYS A 1154 38.54 37.02 -17.35
C LYS A 1154 37.74 37.10 -16.04
N LYS A 1155 36.66 37.89 -16.01
CA LYS A 1155 35.81 38.03 -14.81
C LYS A 1155 35.17 36.70 -14.40
N HIS A 1156 34.62 35.95 -15.36
CA HIS A 1156 34.06 34.62 -15.10
C HIS A 1156 35.11 33.69 -14.50
N ARG A 1157 36.31 33.67 -15.09
CA ARG A 1157 37.44 32.87 -14.59
C ARG A 1157 37.85 33.26 -13.16
N ASP A 1158 37.93 34.55 -12.86
CA ASP A 1158 38.30 35.05 -11.53
C ASP A 1158 37.26 34.63 -10.47
N VAL A 1159 35.97 34.67 -10.82
CA VAL A 1159 34.88 34.19 -9.94
C VAL A 1159 34.95 32.68 -9.73
N ILE A 1160 35.20 31.88 -10.77
CA ILE A 1160 35.37 30.41 -10.65
C ILE A 1160 36.49 30.10 -9.64
N LEU A 1161 37.64 30.75 -9.76
CA LEU A 1161 38.78 30.53 -8.87
C LEU A 1161 38.48 30.96 -7.43
N ARG A 1162 37.74 32.05 -7.24
CA ARG A 1162 37.31 32.52 -5.91
C ARG A 1162 36.32 31.56 -5.25
N GLU A 1163 35.28 31.14 -5.97
CA GLU A 1163 34.26 30.21 -5.45
C GLU A 1163 34.84 28.82 -5.19
N PHE A 1164 35.78 28.38 -6.02
CA PHE A 1164 36.53 27.14 -5.81
C PHE A 1164 37.24 27.11 -4.45
N GLN A 1165 37.85 28.21 -3.98
CA GLN A 1165 38.53 28.24 -2.68
C GLN A 1165 37.56 27.97 -1.51
N ALA A 1166 36.36 28.52 -1.57
CA ALA A 1166 35.32 28.26 -0.58
C ALA A 1166 34.80 26.81 -0.68
N ALA A 1167 34.54 26.33 -1.90
CA ALA A 1167 34.11 24.97 -2.17
C ALA A 1167 35.13 23.93 -1.68
N GLN A 1168 36.42 24.15 -1.92
CA GLN A 1168 37.49 23.27 -1.47
C GLN A 1168 37.54 23.19 0.06
N THR A 1169 37.39 24.32 0.75
CA THR A 1169 37.35 24.33 2.23
C THR A 1169 36.18 23.52 2.76
N PHE A 1170 34.98 23.69 2.17
CA PHE A 1170 33.80 22.91 2.53
C PHE A 1170 34.01 21.41 2.29
N LEU A 1171 34.49 21.04 1.11
CA LEU A 1171 34.60 19.63 0.70
C LEU A 1171 35.68 18.83 1.44
N ARG A 1172 36.62 19.49 2.15
CA ARG A 1172 37.63 18.82 2.97
C ARG A 1172 37.03 17.95 4.07
N GLU A 1173 35.83 18.26 4.55
CA GLU A 1173 35.18 17.45 5.57
C GLU A 1173 34.84 16.03 5.08
N TYR A 1174 34.80 15.81 3.76
CA TYR A 1174 34.46 14.53 3.10
C TYR A 1174 35.68 13.77 2.55
N GLU A 1175 36.90 14.31 2.70
CA GLU A 1175 38.16 13.66 2.28
C GLU A 1175 38.57 12.50 3.20
#